data_AF-A0A1R3F6L5-F1
#
_entry.id   AF-A0A1R3F6L5-F1
#
_cell.length_a   1.000
_cell.length_b   1.000
_cell.length_c   1.000
_cell.angle_alpha   90.00
_cell.angle_beta   90.00
_cell.angle_gamma   90.00
#
_symmetry.space_group_name_H-M   'P 1'
#
loop_
_entity.id
_entity.type
_entity.pdbx_description
1 polymer ?
#
loop_
_entity_poly.entity_id
_entity_poly.type
_entity_poly.pdbx_seq_one_letter_code
_entity_poly.pdbx_strand_id
1 'polypeptide(L)'
;MNQYAVICLDNNPVSIERIRSELAPLASVFDIYTAENIEDAHHALEDIHDHHQTVALVITHHHSGFNGVQFLIELEQLPHSNTARTILVSASSDIQSILTAVNEGRLNHCLTKPVQDQVLFKSAQKELTSFVIQYDSENLLSYSDALDQQRLFRAHIEQKIHSFQSGFIHDYHQLSDNALAERVVSALQDVFSKDDKTKAIRDYSPEHLLTVEGEDNRFLWLIIEGEAALYKKDELGQQREVVRHSKGNIVGGMSFVTGEPSFSTAITLTQTRVIKLDKDSFAQVMHSNNTLLPLFTNLLLRHFNRRLQRSITNKIKLQQTLESLESAHQQLIEKEKMAMLGQLVAGVAHELNNPIAAILRSIETLSEHLDQILENSSLPESNKGTDVLAHSKLAKPLSTAQERQLVKHLTSTIDDRALAKKAVRLNLSQDSAVLDTLKDSPVAGKELLNDLEHYHYVGNSIRSIQVCSKRIADMVKSLKSYAREDEEVRHYADIHEGLEDTLVIFENRLKHHQLEKHYDTELPPLLCQSLSLQQVWTNLISNALDALSERGKVSITTSQQTKGDDTFLVVEISDTGHGIAKEDISTIFNPNFTTKKEGNFGLGIGLSISQQIVSAHQGFILVKSEVGSHTHMQVWLPFKQEGAPHE
;
A
#
# COMPACT_ATOMS: atom_id res chain seq x y z
N MET A 1 43.78 -52.95 36.66
CA MET A 1 44.32 -51.59 36.61
C MET A 1 43.34 -50.74 35.85
N ASN A 2 42.93 -49.65 36.47
CA ASN A 2 42.04 -48.68 35.87
C ASN A 2 42.82 -47.74 34.93
N GLN A 3 42.11 -46.98 34.10
CA GLN A 3 42.74 -46.01 33.20
C GLN A 3 43.32 -44.79 33.96
N TYR A 4 42.76 -44.50 35.13
CA TYR A 4 43.03 -43.30 35.91
C TYR A 4 43.46 -43.63 37.34
N ALA A 5 44.38 -42.82 37.86
CA ALA A 5 44.97 -43.00 39.19
C ALA A 5 44.74 -41.79 40.11
N VAL A 6 44.67 -42.03 41.42
CA VAL A 6 44.57 -41.02 42.47
C VAL A 6 45.75 -41.17 43.42
N ILE A 7 46.47 -40.08 43.68
CA ILE A 7 47.63 -40.06 44.59
C ILE A 7 47.24 -39.36 45.88
N CYS A 8 47.51 -39.99 47.02
CA CYS A 8 47.29 -39.44 48.35
C CYS A 8 48.62 -39.32 49.09
N LEU A 9 48.96 -38.11 49.54
CA LEU A 9 50.24 -37.78 50.15
C LEU A 9 50.04 -37.16 51.55
N ASP A 10 50.55 -37.82 52.58
CA ASP A 10 50.59 -37.34 53.97
C ASP A 10 51.68 -38.09 54.74
N ASN A 11 52.46 -37.45 55.60
CA ASN A 11 53.48 -38.16 56.39
C ASN A 11 52.93 -38.81 57.66
N ASN A 12 51.63 -38.67 57.92
CA ASN A 12 50.95 -39.30 59.03
C ASN A 12 50.26 -40.61 58.59
N PRO A 13 50.73 -41.78 59.04
CA PRO A 13 50.17 -43.08 58.62
C PRO A 13 48.71 -43.27 59.03
N VAL A 14 48.28 -42.67 60.15
CA VAL A 14 46.86 -42.70 60.59
C VAL A 14 45.97 -41.91 59.63
N SER A 15 46.50 -40.82 59.08
CA SER A 15 45.80 -39.99 58.10
C SER A 15 45.67 -40.72 56.76
N ILE A 16 46.75 -41.37 56.29
CA ILE A 16 46.73 -42.20 55.07
C ILE A 16 45.67 -43.31 55.16
N GLU A 17 45.64 -44.07 56.26
CA GLU A 17 44.65 -45.13 56.43
C GLU A 17 43.21 -44.60 56.44
N ARG A 18 42.99 -43.42 57.04
CA ARG A 18 41.67 -42.76 56.99
C ARG A 18 41.31 -42.35 55.56
N ILE A 19 42.22 -41.76 54.80
CA ILE A 19 42.01 -41.37 53.40
C ILE A 19 41.71 -42.59 52.54
N ARG A 20 42.48 -43.67 52.71
CA ARG A 20 42.27 -44.95 52.00
C ARG A 20 40.89 -45.53 52.28
N SER A 21 40.45 -45.51 53.54
CA SER A 21 39.10 -45.96 53.93
C SER A 21 38.00 -45.07 53.34
N GLU A 22 38.16 -43.75 53.40
CA GLU A 22 37.18 -42.79 52.85
C GLU A 22 37.06 -42.87 51.32
N LEU A 23 38.16 -43.15 50.60
CA LEU A 23 38.19 -43.25 49.14
C LEU A 23 37.91 -44.68 48.60
N ALA A 24 37.74 -45.68 49.46
CA ALA A 24 37.48 -47.06 49.06
C ALA A 24 36.34 -47.24 48.03
N PRO A 25 35.23 -46.46 48.05
CA PRO A 25 34.19 -46.57 47.02
C PRO A 25 34.67 -46.22 45.60
N LEU A 26 35.71 -45.39 45.46
CA LEU A 26 36.28 -44.96 44.18
C LEU A 26 37.28 -45.97 43.60
N ALA A 27 37.77 -46.93 44.41
CA ALA A 27 38.73 -47.95 43.98
C ALA A 27 38.21 -48.90 42.88
N SER A 28 36.89 -48.91 42.66
CA SER A 28 36.25 -49.67 41.58
C SER A 28 36.56 -49.13 40.18
N VAL A 29 36.87 -47.83 40.07
CA VAL A 29 37.09 -47.12 38.79
C VAL A 29 38.39 -46.32 38.75
N PHE A 30 39.06 -46.10 39.88
CA PHE A 30 40.37 -45.43 39.98
C PHE A 30 41.36 -46.27 40.78
N ASP A 31 42.63 -46.28 40.36
CA ASP A 31 43.71 -46.91 41.14
C ASP A 31 44.25 -45.92 42.19
N ILE A 32 44.24 -46.29 43.47
CA ILE A 32 44.59 -45.39 44.59
C ILE A 32 46.01 -45.68 45.08
N TYR A 33 46.91 -44.71 44.93
CA TYR A 33 48.29 -44.71 45.38
C TYR A 33 48.43 -43.85 46.65
N THR A 34 49.22 -44.33 47.61
CA THR A 34 49.48 -43.60 48.86
C THR A 34 50.99 -43.44 49.05
N ALA A 35 51.42 -42.25 49.43
CA ALA A 35 52.83 -41.91 49.67
C ALA A 35 52.99 -41.27 51.05
N GLU A 36 54.03 -41.66 51.79
CA GLU A 36 54.34 -41.14 53.14
C GLU A 36 55.31 -39.96 53.09
N ASN A 37 56.03 -39.79 51.99
CA ASN A 37 56.94 -38.68 51.78
C ASN A 37 56.92 -38.22 50.30
N ILE A 38 57.58 -37.10 50.01
CA ILE A 38 57.60 -36.52 48.66
C ILE A 38 58.32 -37.44 47.66
N GLU A 39 59.38 -38.15 48.08
CA GLU A 39 60.11 -39.09 47.20
C GLU A 39 59.24 -40.28 46.80
N ASP A 40 58.49 -40.86 47.74
CA ASP A 40 57.53 -41.94 47.47
C ASP A 40 56.44 -41.49 46.49
N ALA A 41 55.99 -40.24 46.58
CA ALA A 41 55.00 -39.70 45.64
C ALA A 41 55.58 -39.52 44.23
N HIS A 42 56.86 -39.16 44.10
CA HIS A 42 57.53 -39.13 42.81
C HIS A 42 57.67 -40.53 42.22
N HIS A 43 58.03 -41.53 43.00
CA HIS A 43 58.05 -42.92 42.54
C HIS A 43 56.66 -43.41 42.12
N ALA A 44 55.61 -43.07 42.87
CA ALA A 44 54.24 -43.38 42.46
C ALA A 44 53.85 -42.72 41.13
N LEU A 45 54.32 -41.50 40.86
CA LEU A 45 54.11 -40.82 39.58
C LEU A 45 54.86 -41.52 38.43
N GLU A 46 56.09 -41.97 38.67
CA GLU A 46 56.88 -42.77 37.71
C GLU A 46 56.19 -44.10 37.41
N ASP A 47 55.73 -44.81 38.44
CA ASP A 47 54.99 -46.07 38.29
C ASP A 47 53.71 -45.86 37.47
N ILE A 48 52.90 -44.84 37.77
CA ILE A 48 51.68 -44.52 37.01
C ILE A 48 52.02 -44.24 35.54
N HIS A 49 53.13 -43.56 35.28
CA HIS A 49 53.60 -43.26 33.94
C HIS A 49 54.02 -44.52 33.17
N ASP A 50 54.84 -45.39 33.78
CA ASP A 50 55.29 -46.64 33.16
C ASP A 50 54.12 -47.56 32.81
N HIS A 51 53.09 -47.53 33.65
CA HIS A 51 51.83 -48.25 33.45
C HIS A 51 50.86 -47.59 32.45
N HIS A 52 51.25 -46.48 31.81
CA HIS A 52 50.43 -45.70 30.87
C HIS A 52 49.10 -45.21 31.47
N GLN A 53 49.05 -45.03 32.78
CA GLN A 53 47.89 -44.47 33.49
C GLN A 53 47.97 -42.94 33.51
N THR A 54 46.82 -42.28 33.64
CA THR A 54 46.77 -40.82 33.81
C THR A 54 46.38 -40.47 35.24
N VAL A 55 47.12 -39.55 35.87
CA VAL A 55 46.79 -39.05 37.20
C VAL A 55 45.53 -38.17 37.09
N ALA A 56 44.45 -38.59 37.74
CA ALA A 56 43.18 -37.87 37.75
C ALA A 56 43.05 -36.90 38.93
N LEU A 57 43.56 -37.29 40.10
CA LEU A 57 43.46 -36.50 41.34
C LEU A 57 44.70 -36.68 42.22
N VAL A 58 45.18 -35.58 42.79
CA VAL A 58 46.23 -35.56 43.81
C VAL A 58 45.69 -34.92 45.08
N ILE A 59 45.79 -35.62 46.20
CA ILE A 59 45.37 -35.15 47.52
C ILE A 59 46.63 -35.05 48.37
N THR A 60 46.95 -33.85 48.85
CA THR A 60 48.13 -33.63 49.69
C THR A 60 47.78 -32.85 50.95
N HIS A 61 48.50 -33.13 52.03
CA HIS A 61 48.36 -32.43 53.30
C HIS A 61 49.47 -31.40 53.48
N HIS A 62 49.20 -30.32 54.24
CA HIS A 62 50.23 -29.36 54.65
C HIS A 62 50.15 -29.11 56.15
N HIS A 63 51.29 -29.21 56.83
CA HIS A 63 51.47 -28.84 58.23
C HIS A 63 52.97 -28.61 58.54
N SER A 64 53.29 -28.19 59.76
CA SER A 64 54.66 -27.82 60.18
C SER A 64 55.75 -28.88 59.97
N GLY A 65 55.39 -30.15 59.78
CA GLY A 65 56.32 -31.25 59.53
C GLY A 65 56.25 -31.83 58.11
N PHE A 66 55.39 -31.29 57.24
CA PHE A 66 55.19 -31.80 55.89
C PHE A 66 54.75 -30.70 54.92
N ASN A 67 55.55 -30.47 53.87
CA ASN A 67 55.28 -29.41 52.90
C ASN A 67 54.60 -29.94 51.63
N GLY A 68 53.31 -30.27 51.72
CA GLY A 68 52.54 -30.70 50.54
C GLY A 68 52.34 -29.63 49.47
N VAL A 69 52.52 -28.35 49.78
CA VAL A 69 52.42 -27.27 48.79
C VAL A 69 53.57 -27.32 47.80
N GLN A 70 54.78 -27.64 48.28
CA GLN A 70 55.96 -27.84 47.42
C GLN A 70 55.70 -28.91 46.35
N PHE A 71 55.09 -30.04 46.75
CA PHE A 71 54.75 -31.11 45.82
C PHE A 71 53.74 -30.67 44.74
N LEU A 72 52.75 -29.84 45.08
CA LEU A 72 51.80 -29.31 44.08
C LEU A 72 52.46 -28.41 43.04
N ILE A 73 53.47 -27.62 43.45
CA ILE A 73 54.23 -26.75 42.55
C ILE A 73 55.11 -27.61 41.61
N GLU A 74 55.75 -28.65 42.15
CA GLU A 74 56.55 -29.61 41.38
C GLU A 74 55.69 -30.39 40.37
N LEU A 75 54.46 -30.74 40.77
CA LEU A 75 53.52 -31.47 39.93
C LEU A 75 53.11 -30.72 38.65
N GLU A 76 53.15 -29.38 38.66
CA GLU A 76 52.89 -28.56 37.47
C GLU A 76 54.04 -28.63 36.44
N GLN A 77 55.26 -28.88 36.90
CA GLN A 77 56.44 -28.95 36.04
C GLN A 77 56.57 -30.31 35.32
N LEU A 78 55.75 -31.29 35.70
CA LEU A 78 55.77 -32.64 35.15
C LEU A 78 54.77 -32.79 33.98
N PRO A 79 55.22 -33.22 32.78
CA PRO A 79 54.39 -33.21 31.57
C PRO A 79 53.19 -34.18 31.58
N HIS A 80 53.21 -35.20 32.46
CA HIS A 80 52.19 -36.26 32.52
C HIS A 80 51.19 -36.13 33.68
N SER A 81 51.33 -35.09 34.53
CA SER A 81 50.45 -34.79 35.66
C SER A 81 49.67 -33.47 35.51
N ASN A 82 49.89 -32.71 34.42
CA ASN A 82 49.28 -31.40 34.19
C ASN A 82 47.73 -31.43 34.06
N THR A 83 47.17 -32.62 33.81
CA THR A 83 45.72 -32.84 33.74
C THR A 83 45.08 -33.17 35.08
N ALA A 84 45.88 -33.50 36.10
CA ALA A 84 45.39 -33.92 37.40
C ALA A 84 44.68 -32.79 38.13
N ARG A 85 43.58 -33.12 38.81
CA ARG A 85 42.96 -32.22 39.78
C ARG A 85 43.72 -32.29 41.10
N THR A 86 43.71 -31.24 41.90
CA THR A 86 44.45 -31.21 43.17
C THR A 86 43.57 -30.77 44.35
N ILE A 87 43.76 -31.44 45.49
CA ILE A 87 43.12 -31.12 46.77
C ILE A 87 44.21 -30.92 47.82
N LEU A 88 44.23 -29.74 48.44
CA LEU A 88 45.12 -29.43 49.56
C LEU A 88 44.34 -29.48 50.88
N VAL A 89 44.86 -30.22 51.86
CA VAL A 89 44.30 -30.26 53.21
C VAL A 89 45.26 -29.57 54.18
N SER A 90 44.88 -28.41 54.70
CA SER A 90 45.76 -27.56 55.52
C SER A 90 45.06 -27.04 56.79
N ALA A 91 45.82 -26.56 57.77
CA ALA A 91 45.25 -25.89 58.93
C ALA A 91 44.84 -24.44 58.57
N SER A 92 43.79 -23.91 59.20
CA SER A 92 43.33 -22.53 58.94
C SER A 92 44.35 -21.45 59.29
N SER A 93 45.40 -21.79 60.05
CA SER A 93 46.52 -20.90 60.38
C SER A 93 47.49 -20.66 59.22
N ASP A 94 47.49 -21.51 58.18
CA ASP A 94 48.54 -21.58 57.16
C ASP A 94 48.11 -20.87 55.86
N ILE A 95 47.52 -19.69 55.99
CA ILE A 95 46.93 -18.92 54.88
C ILE A 95 47.98 -18.60 53.80
N GLN A 96 49.23 -18.31 54.18
CA GLN A 96 50.31 -18.03 53.22
C GLN A 96 50.59 -19.23 52.32
N SER A 97 50.66 -20.45 52.89
CA SER A 97 50.89 -21.69 52.13
C SER A 97 49.74 -21.99 51.15
N ILE A 98 48.50 -21.71 51.56
CA ILE A 98 47.32 -21.86 50.67
C ILE A 98 47.40 -20.83 49.52
N LEU A 99 47.76 -19.57 49.81
CA LEU A 99 47.92 -18.54 48.78
C LEU A 99 49.03 -18.89 47.79
N THR A 100 50.16 -19.41 48.26
CA THR A 100 51.23 -19.93 47.40
C THR A 100 50.72 -21.09 46.55
N ALA A 101 50.00 -22.05 47.13
CA ALA A 101 49.42 -23.17 46.38
C ALA A 101 48.38 -22.76 45.34
N VAL A 102 47.71 -21.62 45.50
CA VAL A 102 46.74 -21.08 44.53
C VAL A 102 47.44 -20.27 43.42
N ASN A 103 48.49 -19.53 43.77
CA ASN A 103 49.19 -18.64 42.84
C ASN A 103 50.28 -19.35 42.02
N GLU A 104 51.00 -20.28 42.65
CA GLU A 104 52.17 -20.99 42.09
C GLU A 104 51.88 -22.46 41.80
N GLY A 105 50.74 -22.98 42.23
CA GLY A 105 50.27 -24.32 41.95
C GLY A 105 48.83 -24.32 41.43
N ARG A 106 48.46 -25.36 40.69
CA ARG A 106 47.08 -25.57 40.21
C ARG A 106 46.17 -26.10 41.31
N LEU A 107 45.93 -25.35 42.38
CA LEU A 107 45.01 -25.78 43.45
C LEU A 107 43.55 -25.76 42.99
N ASN A 108 42.88 -26.93 42.89
CA ASN A 108 41.46 -26.98 42.52
C ASN A 108 40.53 -26.89 43.73
N HIS A 109 40.91 -27.49 44.85
CA HIS A 109 40.10 -27.46 46.08
C HIS A 109 40.96 -27.44 47.34
N CYS A 110 40.54 -26.69 48.35
CA CYS A 110 41.21 -26.63 49.65
C CYS A 110 40.26 -27.05 50.77
N LEU A 111 40.73 -27.92 51.66
CA LEU A 111 40.03 -28.34 52.88
C LEU A 111 40.79 -27.86 54.12
N THR A 112 40.07 -27.33 55.10
CA THR A 112 40.64 -26.86 56.36
C THR A 112 40.46 -27.87 57.47
N LYS A 113 41.53 -28.17 58.22
CA LYS A 113 41.46 -29.05 59.41
C LYS A 113 40.69 -28.34 60.55
N PRO A 114 39.87 -29.06 61.35
CA PRO A 114 39.59 -30.50 61.29
C PRO A 114 38.59 -30.86 60.17
N VAL A 115 38.97 -31.82 59.32
CA VAL A 115 38.11 -32.32 58.24
C VAL A 115 37.04 -33.23 58.85
N GLN A 116 35.77 -32.87 58.65
CA GLN A 116 34.62 -33.67 59.07
C GLN A 116 34.51 -34.95 58.22
N ASP A 117 33.88 -35.99 58.75
CA ASP A 117 33.73 -37.27 58.05
C ASP A 117 33.03 -37.08 56.69
N GLN A 118 33.53 -37.80 55.68
CA GLN A 118 33.05 -37.80 54.29
C GLN A 118 33.24 -36.49 53.50
N VAL A 119 33.76 -35.42 54.11
CA VAL A 119 34.00 -34.17 53.36
C VAL A 119 35.10 -34.39 52.31
N LEU A 120 36.17 -35.11 52.65
CA LEU A 120 37.23 -35.43 51.70
C LEU A 120 36.70 -36.27 50.54
N PHE A 121 35.92 -37.31 50.83
CA PHE A 121 35.27 -38.13 49.81
C PHE A 121 34.39 -37.30 48.87
N LYS A 122 33.52 -36.42 49.39
CA LYS A 122 32.67 -35.55 48.57
C LYS A 122 33.47 -34.59 47.69
N SER A 123 34.55 -34.02 48.21
CA SER A 123 35.44 -33.15 47.44
C SER A 123 36.19 -33.92 46.36
N ALA A 124 36.72 -35.11 46.68
CA ALA A 124 37.36 -36.00 45.71
C ALA A 124 36.39 -36.43 44.60
N GLN A 125 35.17 -36.84 44.97
CA GLN A 125 34.12 -37.21 44.03
C GLN A 125 33.77 -36.06 43.09
N LYS A 126 33.65 -34.82 43.61
CA LYS A 126 33.36 -33.63 42.82
C LYS A 126 34.47 -33.29 41.82
N GLU A 127 35.73 -33.33 42.25
CA GLU A 127 36.88 -33.02 41.39
C GLU A 127 37.10 -34.11 40.34
N LEU A 128 36.98 -35.39 40.71
CA LEU A 128 37.05 -36.52 39.78
C LEU A 128 35.91 -36.49 38.76
N THR A 129 34.68 -36.15 39.17
CA THR A 129 33.57 -35.94 38.23
C THR A 129 33.92 -34.86 37.20
N SER A 130 34.54 -33.76 37.65
CA SER A 130 34.93 -32.67 36.76
C SER A 130 36.08 -33.06 35.83
N PHE A 131 36.99 -33.93 36.28
CA PHE A 131 38.05 -34.51 35.47
C PHE A 131 37.49 -35.43 34.37
N VAL A 132 36.64 -36.39 34.72
CA VAL A 132 36.08 -37.36 33.75
C VAL A 132 35.23 -36.65 32.69
N ILE A 133 34.41 -35.66 33.05
CA ILE A 133 33.63 -34.85 32.09
C ILE A 133 34.55 -34.18 31.05
N GLN A 134 35.74 -33.76 31.46
CA GLN A 134 36.67 -33.04 30.60
C GLN A 134 37.53 -33.95 29.72
N TYR A 135 37.95 -35.11 30.25
CA TYR A 135 38.99 -35.93 29.62
C TYR A 135 38.53 -37.32 29.17
N ASP A 136 37.36 -37.80 29.60
CA ASP A 136 36.79 -39.10 29.20
C ASP A 136 35.31 -38.97 28.79
N SER A 137 35.06 -38.03 27.86
CA SER A 137 33.70 -37.67 27.43
C SER A 137 32.94 -38.81 26.74
N GLU A 138 33.62 -39.83 26.24
CA GLU A 138 32.98 -40.95 25.53
C GLU A 138 32.43 -42.02 26.47
N ASN A 139 33.05 -42.22 27.65
CA ASN A 139 32.69 -43.26 28.61
C ASN A 139 32.08 -42.73 29.91
N LEU A 140 31.45 -41.55 29.90
CA LEU A 140 30.90 -40.92 31.12
C LEU A 140 29.99 -41.83 31.96
N LEU A 141 29.25 -42.73 31.32
CA LEU A 141 28.32 -43.62 31.99
C LEU A 141 28.99 -44.75 32.78
N SER A 142 30.24 -45.14 32.47
CA SER A 142 30.93 -46.19 33.26
C SER A 142 31.33 -45.72 34.66
N TYR A 143 31.34 -44.40 34.90
CA TYR A 143 31.67 -43.81 36.19
C TYR A 143 30.43 -43.46 37.03
N SER A 144 29.21 -43.71 36.54
CA SER A 144 27.97 -43.26 37.19
C SER A 144 27.74 -43.85 38.58
N ASP A 145 28.29 -45.02 38.86
CA ASP A 145 28.09 -45.75 40.12
C ASP A 145 29.05 -45.26 41.23
N ALA A 146 30.17 -44.64 40.84
CA ALA A 146 31.21 -44.16 41.77
C ALA A 146 31.25 -42.62 41.90
N LEU A 147 30.86 -41.89 40.86
CA LEU A 147 30.91 -40.41 40.79
C LEU A 147 29.51 -39.78 40.82
N ASP A 148 29.43 -38.45 40.68
CA ASP A 148 28.15 -37.73 40.68
C ASP A 148 27.34 -38.05 39.40
N GLN A 149 26.43 -39.01 39.56
CA GLN A 149 25.56 -39.53 38.53
C GLN A 149 24.76 -38.43 37.82
N GLN A 150 24.20 -37.47 38.55
CA GLN A 150 23.33 -36.43 37.97
C GLN A 150 24.14 -35.51 37.05
N ARG A 151 25.36 -35.16 37.47
CA ARG A 151 26.25 -34.29 36.72
C ARG A 151 26.80 -34.98 35.46
N LEU A 152 27.13 -36.28 35.56
CA LEU A 152 27.57 -37.09 34.42
C LEU A 152 26.46 -37.27 33.38
N PHE A 153 25.22 -37.59 33.80
CA PHE A 153 24.09 -37.70 32.86
C PHE A 153 23.82 -36.39 32.13
N ARG A 154 23.86 -35.25 32.84
CA ARG A 154 23.66 -33.95 32.23
C ARG A 154 24.73 -33.65 31.17
N ALA A 155 26.00 -33.91 31.49
CA ALA A 155 27.10 -33.71 30.54
C ALA A 155 26.94 -34.62 29.30
N HIS A 156 26.57 -35.89 29.49
CA HIS A 156 26.31 -36.81 28.38
C HIS A 156 25.16 -36.33 27.46
N ILE A 157 24.07 -35.83 28.05
CA ILE A 157 22.93 -35.28 27.30
C ILE A 157 23.34 -34.02 26.53
N GLU A 158 24.04 -33.08 27.19
CA GLU A 158 24.53 -31.84 26.55
C GLU A 158 25.45 -32.15 25.36
N GLN A 159 26.35 -33.13 25.49
CA GLN A 159 27.24 -33.57 24.41
C GLN A 159 26.46 -34.20 23.24
N LYS A 160 25.45 -35.02 23.51
CA LYS A 160 24.56 -35.57 22.47
C LYS A 160 23.80 -34.46 21.75
N ILE A 161 23.26 -33.48 22.47
CA ILE A 161 22.57 -32.32 21.86
C ILE A 161 23.54 -31.52 20.99
N HIS A 162 24.75 -31.25 21.47
CA HIS A 162 25.75 -30.50 20.71
C HIS A 162 26.17 -31.25 19.42
N SER A 163 26.35 -32.57 19.47
CA SER A 163 26.63 -33.40 18.28
C SER A 163 25.47 -33.39 17.27
N PHE A 164 24.23 -33.30 17.77
CA PHE A 164 23.04 -33.21 16.92
C PHE A 164 22.94 -31.82 16.26
N GLN A 165 23.24 -30.75 16.99
CA GLN A 165 23.23 -29.37 16.49
C GLN A 165 24.35 -29.09 15.49
N SER A 166 25.57 -29.60 15.72
CA SER A 166 26.70 -29.41 14.81
C SER A 166 26.43 -30.05 13.44
N GLY A 167 25.87 -31.26 13.42
CA GLY A 167 25.44 -31.93 12.19
C GLY A 167 24.29 -31.21 11.47
N PHE A 168 23.48 -30.42 12.17
CA PHE A 168 22.35 -29.71 11.57
C PHE A 168 22.76 -28.41 10.87
N ILE A 169 23.79 -27.72 11.38
CA ILE A 169 24.15 -26.35 10.97
C ILE A 169 25.44 -26.29 10.14
N HIS A 170 26.48 -27.10 10.39
CA HIS A 170 27.78 -26.84 9.76
C HIS A 170 28.02 -27.53 8.40
N ASP A 171 27.58 -28.78 8.19
CA ASP A 171 28.01 -29.55 7.02
C ASP A 171 27.17 -29.34 5.75
N TYR A 172 25.90 -28.92 5.89
CA TYR A 172 24.97 -28.92 4.76
C TYR A 172 24.88 -27.59 4.01
N HIS A 173 25.51 -26.50 4.47
CA HIS A 173 25.52 -25.22 3.74
C HIS A 173 26.33 -25.27 2.45
N GLN A 174 27.36 -26.12 2.35
CA GLN A 174 28.22 -26.23 1.16
C GLN A 174 27.58 -27.02 0.01
N LEU A 175 26.54 -27.81 0.29
CA LEU A 175 25.83 -28.59 -0.73
C LEU A 175 24.85 -27.72 -1.52
N SER A 176 24.79 -27.94 -2.83
CA SER A 176 23.73 -27.39 -3.68
C SER A 176 22.40 -28.08 -3.38
N ASP A 177 21.27 -27.42 -3.68
CA ASP A 177 19.94 -27.99 -3.44
C ASP A 177 19.74 -29.32 -4.16
N ASN A 178 20.26 -29.45 -5.37
CA ASN A 178 20.20 -30.71 -6.13
C ASN A 178 21.04 -31.79 -5.46
N ALA A 179 22.26 -31.46 -5.00
CA ALA A 179 23.13 -32.43 -4.32
C ALA A 179 22.53 -32.89 -2.98
N LEU A 180 21.89 -31.98 -2.24
CA LEU A 180 21.18 -32.30 -1.00
C LEU A 180 19.96 -33.19 -1.29
N ALA A 181 19.17 -32.84 -2.29
CA ALA A 181 18.01 -33.62 -2.71
C ALA A 181 18.42 -35.02 -3.18
N GLU A 182 19.49 -35.16 -3.96
CA GLU A 182 20.00 -36.46 -4.38
C GLU A 182 20.49 -37.31 -3.20
N ARG A 183 21.19 -36.73 -2.22
CA ARG A 183 21.57 -37.45 -1.00
C ARG A 183 20.36 -37.94 -0.21
N VAL A 184 19.33 -37.10 -0.08
CA VAL A 184 18.07 -37.49 0.60
C VAL A 184 17.36 -38.60 -0.17
N VAL A 185 17.24 -38.48 -1.50
CA VAL A 185 16.62 -39.50 -2.36
C VAL A 185 17.37 -40.82 -2.25
N SER A 186 18.71 -40.80 -2.38
CA SER A 186 19.56 -41.99 -2.31
C SER A 186 19.45 -42.67 -0.94
N ALA A 187 19.54 -41.91 0.15
CA ALA A 187 19.42 -42.46 1.50
C ALA A 187 18.05 -43.07 1.76
N LEU A 188 16.97 -42.46 1.27
CA LEU A 188 15.62 -43.03 1.36
C LEU A 188 15.50 -44.30 0.51
N GLN A 189 16.02 -44.31 -0.72
CA GLN A 189 16.04 -45.49 -1.58
C GLN A 189 16.80 -46.65 -0.92
N ASP A 190 17.94 -46.38 -0.28
CA ASP A 190 18.71 -47.41 0.43
C ASP A 190 17.92 -48.01 1.60
N VAL A 191 17.19 -47.19 2.35
CA VAL A 191 16.33 -47.65 3.46
C VAL A 191 15.22 -48.57 2.94
N PHE A 192 14.53 -48.18 1.87
CA PHE A 192 13.43 -48.98 1.33
C PHE A 192 13.89 -50.18 0.50
N SER A 193 15.09 -50.15 -0.09
CA SER A 193 15.61 -51.28 -0.89
C SER A 193 15.87 -52.55 -0.08
N LYS A 194 16.10 -52.44 1.24
CA LYS A 194 16.48 -53.56 2.11
C LYS A 194 15.29 -54.26 2.78
N ASP A 195 14.13 -53.61 2.94
CA ASP A 195 12.91 -54.19 3.55
C ASP A 195 11.65 -53.35 3.19
N ASP A 196 11.23 -53.30 1.92
CA ASP A 196 10.06 -52.51 1.47
C ASP A 196 8.71 -53.17 1.83
N LYS A 197 8.42 -53.29 3.13
CA LYS A 197 7.10 -53.76 3.58
C LYS A 197 5.96 -52.79 3.25
N THR A 198 6.27 -51.51 2.97
CA THR A 198 5.29 -50.43 2.80
C THR A 198 5.00 -50.07 1.33
N LYS A 199 5.75 -50.58 0.36
CA LYS A 199 5.67 -50.19 -1.07
C LYS A 199 5.76 -48.68 -1.22
N ALA A 200 6.79 -48.09 -0.60
CA ALA A 200 6.98 -46.66 -0.54
C ALA A 200 7.37 -46.07 -1.90
N ILE A 201 8.15 -46.80 -2.71
CA ILE A 201 8.50 -46.38 -4.07
C ILE A 201 7.34 -46.73 -5.02
N ARG A 202 6.85 -45.74 -5.75
CA ARG A 202 5.70 -45.88 -6.65
C ARG A 202 5.92 -45.17 -7.97
N ASP A 203 5.33 -45.72 -9.03
CA ASP A 203 5.25 -45.12 -10.35
C ASP A 203 3.81 -44.65 -10.60
N TYR A 204 3.65 -43.39 -10.98
CA TYR A 204 2.37 -42.79 -11.34
C TYR A 204 2.33 -42.47 -12.84
N SER A 205 1.17 -42.68 -13.46
CA SER A 205 0.92 -42.26 -14.84
C SER A 205 0.82 -40.73 -14.94
N PRO A 206 0.98 -40.14 -16.13
CA PRO A 206 0.59 -38.76 -16.37
C PRO A 206 -0.84 -38.47 -15.90
N GLU A 207 -1.12 -37.23 -15.54
CA GLU A 207 -2.40 -36.73 -15.04
C GLU A 207 -2.84 -37.29 -13.67
N HIS A 208 -1.98 -38.05 -12.99
CA HIS A 208 -2.26 -38.51 -11.63
C HIS A 208 -2.21 -37.36 -10.62
N LEU A 209 -3.25 -37.26 -9.79
CA LEU A 209 -3.35 -36.30 -8.70
C LEU A 209 -2.54 -36.76 -7.49
N LEU A 210 -1.57 -35.94 -7.08
CA LEU A 210 -0.81 -36.14 -5.83
C LEU A 210 -1.52 -35.44 -4.67
N THR A 211 -1.89 -34.17 -4.84
CA THR A 211 -2.64 -33.40 -3.83
C THR A 211 -3.79 -32.67 -4.49
N VAL A 212 -4.83 -32.32 -3.71
CA VAL A 212 -5.97 -31.52 -4.14
C VAL A 212 -6.08 -30.30 -3.24
N GLU A 213 -6.16 -29.11 -3.83
CA GLU A 213 -6.27 -27.85 -3.09
C GLU A 213 -7.50 -27.86 -2.16
N GLY A 214 -7.27 -27.56 -0.89
CA GLY A 214 -8.32 -27.54 0.15
C GLY A 214 -8.61 -28.89 0.80
N GLU A 215 -8.01 -29.99 0.34
CA GLU A 215 -8.17 -31.31 0.96
C GLU A 215 -7.03 -31.66 1.92
N ASP A 216 -7.34 -32.45 2.95
CA ASP A 216 -6.38 -32.97 3.90
C ASP A 216 -5.28 -33.79 3.22
N ASN A 217 -4.03 -33.48 3.53
CA ASN A 217 -2.90 -34.25 3.03
C ASN A 217 -2.32 -35.18 4.10
N ARG A 218 -2.27 -36.47 3.79
CA ARG A 218 -1.69 -37.50 4.67
C ARG A 218 -0.33 -38.00 4.22
N PHE A 219 0.11 -37.61 3.02
CA PHE A 219 1.31 -38.17 2.41
C PHE A 219 2.28 -37.09 1.97
N LEU A 220 3.54 -37.47 1.92
CA LEU A 220 4.62 -36.72 1.34
C LEU A 220 5.10 -37.46 0.10
N TRP A 221 5.31 -36.74 -1.00
CA TRP A 221 5.90 -37.32 -2.22
C TRP A 221 7.23 -36.66 -2.53
N LEU A 222 8.29 -37.48 -2.64
CA LEU A 222 9.58 -37.07 -3.15
C LEU A 222 9.73 -37.53 -4.60
N ILE A 223 9.96 -36.62 -5.54
CA ILE A 223 10.10 -36.99 -6.95
C ILE A 223 11.48 -37.58 -7.21
N ILE A 224 11.53 -38.82 -7.70
CA ILE A 224 12.77 -39.50 -8.11
C ILE A 224 13.02 -39.24 -9.60
N GLU A 225 11.99 -39.44 -10.43
CA GLU A 225 12.02 -39.24 -11.89
C GLU A 225 10.65 -38.72 -12.36
N GLY A 226 10.63 -37.95 -13.46
CA GLY A 226 9.41 -37.34 -14.00
C GLY A 226 9.15 -35.93 -13.48
N GLU A 227 7.98 -35.40 -13.84
CA GLU A 227 7.56 -34.02 -13.54
C GLU A 227 6.15 -33.96 -12.95
N ALA A 228 5.91 -32.98 -12.08
CA ALA A 228 4.59 -32.65 -11.56
C ALA A 228 4.40 -31.12 -11.53
N ALA A 229 3.22 -30.65 -11.92
CA ALA A 229 2.83 -29.24 -11.85
C ALA A 229 1.91 -29.00 -10.65
N LEU A 230 2.11 -27.88 -9.97
CA LEU A 230 1.26 -27.39 -8.88
C LEU A 230 0.36 -26.30 -9.43
N TYR A 231 -0.95 -26.51 -9.31
CA TYR A 231 -1.99 -25.58 -9.71
C TYR A 231 -2.67 -24.96 -8.49
N LYS A 232 -3.05 -23.68 -8.64
CA LYS A 232 -3.86 -22.96 -7.67
C LYS A 232 -5.00 -22.24 -8.36
N LYS A 233 -6.19 -22.21 -7.73
CA LYS A 233 -7.31 -21.40 -8.20
C LYS A 233 -7.10 -19.93 -7.85
N ASP A 234 -7.29 -19.04 -8.82
CA ASP A 234 -7.37 -17.59 -8.57
C ASP A 234 -8.75 -17.20 -8.01
N GLU A 235 -8.94 -15.91 -7.69
CA GLU A 235 -10.20 -15.38 -7.13
C GLU A 235 -11.40 -15.57 -8.07
N LEU A 236 -11.15 -15.78 -9.37
CA LEU A 236 -12.17 -16.05 -10.39
C LEU A 236 -12.40 -17.56 -10.59
N GLY A 237 -11.73 -18.41 -9.81
CA GLY A 237 -11.82 -19.86 -9.86
C GLY A 237 -11.05 -20.51 -11.00
N GLN A 238 -10.25 -19.76 -11.78
CA GLN A 238 -9.40 -20.33 -12.83
C GLN A 238 -8.13 -20.96 -12.24
N GLN A 239 -7.80 -22.16 -12.69
CA GLN A 239 -6.56 -22.83 -12.31
C GLN A 239 -5.37 -22.22 -13.05
N ARG A 240 -4.34 -21.82 -12.29
CA ARG A 240 -3.05 -21.37 -12.81
C ARG A 240 -1.93 -22.27 -12.32
N GLU A 241 -1.03 -22.65 -13.23
CA GLU A 241 0.22 -23.33 -12.87
C GLU A 241 1.09 -22.35 -12.08
N VAL A 242 1.43 -22.71 -10.85
CA VAL A 242 2.24 -21.88 -9.94
C VAL A 242 3.70 -22.29 -10.03
N VAL A 243 3.96 -23.60 -10.02
CA VAL A 243 5.31 -24.17 -9.99
C VAL A 243 5.33 -25.52 -10.67
N ARG A 244 6.41 -25.81 -11.40
CA ARG A 244 6.76 -27.15 -11.86
C ARG A 244 7.83 -27.76 -10.97
N HIS A 245 7.62 -29.01 -10.57
CA HIS A 245 8.51 -29.82 -9.77
C HIS A 245 9.04 -30.99 -10.59
N SER A 246 10.33 -31.28 -10.40
CA SER A 246 11.08 -32.33 -11.08
C SER A 246 11.88 -33.13 -10.03
N LYS A 247 12.80 -34.00 -10.48
CA LYS A 247 13.66 -34.82 -9.59
C LYS A 247 14.20 -34.02 -8.41
N GLY A 248 14.04 -34.56 -7.20
CA GLY A 248 14.50 -33.98 -5.94
C GLY A 248 13.53 -33.00 -5.29
N ASN A 249 12.46 -32.59 -5.96
CA ASN A 249 11.43 -31.75 -5.36
C ASN A 249 10.44 -32.55 -4.49
N ILE A 250 9.80 -31.84 -3.57
CA ILE A 250 8.86 -32.39 -2.60
C ILE A 250 7.47 -31.84 -2.88
N VAL A 251 6.49 -32.73 -3.00
CA VAL A 251 5.07 -32.39 -3.12
C VAL A 251 4.38 -32.71 -1.79
N GLY A 252 3.52 -31.81 -1.33
CA GLY A 252 2.77 -31.98 -0.08
C GLY A 252 3.58 -31.75 1.20
N GLY A 253 4.80 -31.24 1.11
CA GLY A 253 5.71 -31.07 2.26
C GLY A 253 5.15 -30.22 3.40
N MET A 254 4.58 -29.05 3.08
CA MET A 254 3.99 -28.17 4.10
C MET A 254 2.75 -28.80 4.75
N SER A 255 1.78 -29.24 3.95
CA SER A 255 0.53 -29.81 4.46
C SER A 255 0.76 -31.09 5.26
N PHE A 256 1.77 -31.87 4.89
CA PHE A 256 2.20 -33.05 5.66
C PHE A 256 2.76 -32.68 7.04
N VAL A 257 3.62 -31.66 7.12
CA VAL A 257 4.28 -31.23 8.37
C VAL A 257 3.33 -30.45 9.29
N THR A 258 2.55 -29.51 8.74
CA THR A 258 1.66 -28.66 9.53
C THR A 258 0.32 -29.33 9.84
N GLY A 259 -0.09 -30.31 9.03
CA GLY A 259 -1.42 -30.92 9.11
C GLY A 259 -2.53 -30.05 8.52
N GLU A 260 -2.20 -28.91 7.92
CA GLU A 260 -3.17 -28.07 7.20
C GLU A 260 -3.58 -28.70 5.86
N PRO A 261 -4.75 -28.33 5.32
CA PRO A 261 -5.16 -28.73 3.98
C PRO A 261 -4.13 -28.32 2.91
N SER A 262 -4.10 -29.06 1.81
CA SER A 262 -3.16 -28.80 0.72
C SER A 262 -3.39 -27.42 0.11
N PHE A 263 -2.31 -26.63 0.01
CA PHE A 263 -2.36 -25.28 -0.57
C PHE A 263 -2.58 -25.27 -2.09
N SER A 264 -2.27 -26.37 -2.76
CA SER A 264 -2.29 -26.47 -4.23
C SER A 264 -2.65 -27.88 -4.67
N THR A 265 -3.27 -27.96 -5.85
CA THR A 265 -3.51 -29.23 -6.53
C THR A 265 -2.24 -29.63 -7.28
N ALA A 266 -1.67 -30.80 -7.01
CA ALA A 266 -0.48 -31.27 -7.70
C ALA A 266 -0.83 -32.40 -8.66
N ILE A 267 -0.42 -32.27 -9.92
CA ILE A 267 -0.72 -33.22 -10.99
C ILE A 267 0.59 -33.64 -11.66
N THR A 268 0.78 -34.93 -11.86
CA THR A 268 1.91 -35.46 -12.64
C THR A 268 1.76 -35.11 -14.12
N LEU A 269 2.81 -34.58 -14.75
CA LEU A 269 2.80 -34.22 -16.18
C LEU A 269 3.31 -35.36 -17.07
N THR A 270 4.22 -36.16 -16.53
CA THR A 270 4.84 -37.30 -17.20
C THR A 270 4.66 -38.54 -16.32
N GLN A 271 5.16 -39.68 -16.79
CA GLN A 271 5.28 -40.84 -15.91
C GLN A 271 6.28 -40.52 -14.80
N THR A 272 5.80 -40.46 -13.56
CA THR A 272 6.56 -39.90 -12.45
C THR A 272 6.77 -40.96 -11.37
N ARG A 273 8.04 -41.26 -11.11
CA ARG A 273 8.48 -42.15 -10.03
C ARG A 273 8.70 -41.34 -8.77
N VAL A 274 8.13 -41.77 -7.66
CA VAL A 274 8.17 -41.04 -6.39
C VAL A 274 8.37 -41.95 -5.18
N ILE A 275 8.90 -41.38 -4.10
CA ILE A 275 8.86 -41.97 -2.76
C ILE A 275 7.65 -41.38 -2.04
N LYS A 276 6.65 -42.21 -1.75
CA LYS A 276 5.45 -41.84 -1.03
C LYS A 276 5.58 -42.26 0.44
N LEU A 277 5.55 -41.28 1.34
CA LEU A 277 5.64 -41.50 2.79
C LEU A 277 4.37 -41.02 3.49
N ASP A 278 3.78 -41.85 4.35
CA ASP A 278 2.82 -41.41 5.36
C ASP A 278 3.54 -41.04 6.67
N LYS A 279 2.79 -40.61 7.67
CA LYS A 279 3.35 -40.19 8.98
C LYS A 279 4.08 -41.34 9.69
N ASP A 280 3.54 -42.55 9.61
CA ASP A 280 4.10 -43.72 10.31
C ASP A 280 5.40 -44.19 9.64
N SER A 281 5.39 -44.32 8.31
CA SER A 281 6.57 -44.65 7.50
C SER A 281 7.65 -43.58 7.66
N PHE A 282 7.26 -42.31 7.70
CA PHE A 282 8.20 -41.20 7.92
C PHE A 282 8.86 -41.30 9.30
N ALA A 283 8.07 -41.48 10.36
CA ALA A 283 8.60 -41.65 11.71
C ALA A 283 9.56 -42.83 11.79
N GLN A 284 9.20 -43.97 11.21
CA GLN A 284 10.03 -45.17 11.18
C GLN A 284 11.37 -44.91 10.48
N VAL A 285 11.36 -44.28 9.31
CA VAL A 285 12.58 -43.91 8.57
C VAL A 285 13.49 -43.00 9.40
N MET A 286 12.92 -42.00 10.07
CA MET A 286 13.69 -41.05 10.88
C MET A 286 14.31 -41.69 12.13
N HIS A 287 13.67 -42.72 12.71
CA HIS A 287 14.25 -43.48 13.83
C HIS A 287 15.29 -44.50 13.36
N SER A 288 15.19 -44.98 12.12
CA SER A 288 16.08 -46.00 11.56
C SER A 288 17.43 -45.42 11.12
N ASN A 289 17.48 -44.13 10.76
CA ASN A 289 18.68 -43.48 10.28
C ASN A 289 18.84 -42.06 10.84
N ASN A 290 19.62 -41.93 11.93
CA ASN A 290 19.91 -40.66 12.59
C ASN A 290 20.64 -39.63 11.69
N THR A 291 21.26 -40.05 10.57
CA THR A 291 21.93 -39.14 9.64
C THR A 291 20.98 -38.52 8.60
N LEU A 292 19.79 -39.10 8.41
CA LEU A 292 18.82 -38.67 7.39
C LEU A 292 17.95 -37.50 7.86
N LEU A 293 17.63 -37.44 9.15
CA LEU A 293 16.77 -36.39 9.71
C LEU A 293 17.35 -34.97 9.49
N PRO A 294 18.66 -34.69 9.72
CA PRO A 294 19.26 -33.39 9.41
C PRO A 294 19.23 -33.04 7.93
N LEU A 295 19.51 -34.01 7.05
CA LEU A 295 19.49 -33.85 5.58
C LEU A 295 18.09 -33.45 5.09
N PHE A 296 17.09 -34.22 5.52
CA PHE A 296 15.70 -34.02 5.13
C PHE A 296 15.14 -32.69 5.66
N THR A 297 15.45 -32.35 6.91
CA THR A 297 14.98 -31.09 7.50
C THR A 297 15.61 -29.88 6.83
N ASN A 298 16.90 -29.95 6.48
CA ASN A 298 17.57 -28.91 5.69
C ASN A 298 16.91 -28.74 4.30
N LEU A 299 16.55 -29.84 3.63
CA LEU A 299 15.88 -29.79 2.33
C LEU A 299 14.51 -29.09 2.42
N LEU A 300 13.71 -29.41 3.44
CA LEU A 300 12.43 -28.74 3.70
C LEU A 300 12.62 -27.25 3.99
N LEU A 301 13.53 -26.91 4.91
CA LEU A 301 13.81 -25.52 5.29
C LEU A 301 14.26 -24.69 4.08
N ARG A 302 15.13 -25.21 3.22
CA ARG A 302 15.56 -24.51 2.00
C ARG A 302 14.43 -24.29 1.02
N HIS A 303 13.56 -25.29 0.78
CA HIS A 303 12.38 -25.12 -0.05
C HIS A 303 11.43 -24.04 0.51
N PHE A 304 11.22 -24.01 1.82
CA PHE A 304 10.37 -22.98 2.45
C PHE A 304 10.98 -21.59 2.34
N ASN A 305 12.27 -21.46 2.63
CA ASN A 305 12.98 -20.19 2.57
C ASN A 305 12.97 -19.61 1.15
N ARG A 306 13.19 -20.44 0.12
CA ARG A 306 13.05 -20.03 -1.29
C ARG A 306 11.64 -19.58 -1.64
N ARG A 307 10.61 -20.29 -1.16
CA ARG A 307 9.21 -19.91 -1.38
C ARG A 307 8.90 -18.55 -0.76
N LEU A 308 9.37 -18.32 0.47
CA LEU A 308 9.23 -17.04 1.17
C LEU A 308 9.96 -15.92 0.43
N GLN A 309 11.21 -16.12 0.03
CA GLN A 309 11.98 -15.15 -0.75
C GLN A 309 11.25 -14.76 -2.04
N ARG A 310 10.75 -15.73 -2.82
CA ARG A 310 9.97 -15.44 -4.04
C ARG A 310 8.72 -14.63 -3.74
N SER A 311 8.00 -14.96 -2.66
CA SER A 311 6.81 -14.22 -2.25
C SER A 311 7.13 -12.76 -1.88
N ILE A 312 8.23 -12.53 -1.14
CA ILE A 312 8.68 -11.19 -0.76
C ILE A 312 9.10 -10.39 -1.99
N THR A 313 9.93 -10.97 -2.87
CA THR A 313 10.37 -10.31 -4.11
C THR A 313 9.19 -9.95 -4.99
N ASN A 314 8.21 -10.85 -5.16
CA ASN A 314 7.01 -10.57 -5.94
C ASN A 314 6.18 -9.43 -5.33
N LYS A 315 6.04 -9.40 -3.99
CA LYS A 315 5.31 -8.32 -3.29
C LYS A 315 6.00 -6.96 -3.48
N ILE A 316 7.33 -6.90 -3.36
CA ILE A 316 8.11 -5.68 -3.59
C ILE A 316 7.94 -5.22 -5.05
N LYS A 317 8.06 -6.13 -6.01
CA LYS A 317 7.91 -5.80 -7.44
C LYS A 317 6.50 -5.28 -7.74
N LEU A 318 5.47 -5.86 -7.13
CA LEU A 318 4.10 -5.40 -7.27
C LEU A 318 3.93 -3.98 -6.71
N GLN A 319 4.47 -3.71 -5.53
CA GLN A 319 4.41 -2.38 -4.93
C GLN A 319 5.09 -1.33 -5.82
N GLN A 320 6.28 -1.63 -6.33
CA GLN A 320 6.98 -0.75 -7.28
C GLN A 320 6.18 -0.50 -8.56
N THR A 321 5.49 -1.51 -9.09
CA THR A 321 4.65 -1.33 -10.28
C THR A 321 3.43 -0.47 -10.01
N LEU A 322 2.85 -0.55 -8.79
CA LEU A 322 1.73 0.31 -8.39
C LEU A 322 2.18 1.76 -8.23
N GLU A 323 3.29 2.01 -7.54
CA GLU A 323 3.86 3.36 -7.39
C GLU A 323 4.20 3.98 -8.75
N SER A 324 4.79 3.20 -9.66
CA SER A 324 5.07 3.66 -11.03
C SER A 324 3.80 3.94 -11.83
N LEU A 325 2.74 3.15 -11.64
CA LEU A 325 1.47 3.36 -12.33
C LEU A 325 0.78 4.63 -11.82
N GLU A 326 0.75 4.83 -10.52
CA GLU A 326 0.18 6.03 -9.88
C GLU A 326 0.91 7.29 -10.34
N SER A 327 2.24 7.26 -10.35
CA SER A 327 3.05 8.38 -10.88
C SER A 327 2.76 8.67 -12.36
N ALA A 328 2.66 7.64 -13.19
CA ALA A 328 2.32 7.80 -14.61
C ALA A 328 0.90 8.35 -14.81
N HIS A 329 -0.06 7.92 -13.98
CA HIS A 329 -1.42 8.43 -13.99
C HIS A 329 -1.48 9.91 -13.63
N GLN A 330 -0.76 10.32 -12.57
CA GLN A 330 -0.69 11.72 -12.17
C GLN A 330 -0.08 12.61 -13.26
N GLN A 331 0.99 12.15 -13.91
CA GLN A 331 1.60 12.87 -15.03
C GLN A 331 0.67 13.00 -16.24
N LEU A 332 -0.16 11.98 -16.51
CA LEU A 332 -1.17 12.05 -17.56
C LEU A 332 -2.24 13.09 -17.23
N ILE A 333 -2.74 13.09 -15.99
CA ILE A 333 -3.70 14.09 -15.52
C ILE A 333 -3.13 15.50 -15.66
N GLU A 334 -1.88 15.74 -15.24
CA GLU A 334 -1.25 17.05 -15.37
C GLU A 334 -1.10 17.49 -16.83
N LYS A 335 -0.69 16.59 -17.73
CA LYS A 335 -0.59 16.87 -19.18
C LYS A 335 -1.95 17.18 -19.80
N GLU A 336 -2.98 16.44 -19.40
CA GLU A 336 -4.35 16.67 -19.86
C GLU A 336 -4.89 18.00 -19.34
N LYS A 337 -4.64 18.35 -18.07
CA LYS A 337 -4.93 19.67 -17.48
C LYS A 337 -4.24 20.79 -18.26
N MET A 338 -2.96 20.65 -18.59
CA MET A 338 -2.22 21.66 -19.35
C MET A 338 -2.73 21.82 -20.78
N ALA A 339 -3.11 20.72 -21.45
CA ALA A 339 -3.70 20.76 -22.77
C ALA A 339 -5.09 21.45 -22.74
N MET A 340 -5.94 21.13 -21.76
CA MET A 340 -7.23 21.79 -21.55
C MET A 340 -7.07 23.28 -21.22
N LEU A 341 -6.13 23.63 -20.34
CA LEU A 341 -5.82 25.02 -20.01
C LEU A 341 -5.35 25.79 -21.25
N GLY A 342 -4.48 25.19 -22.08
CA GLY A 342 -4.04 25.79 -23.34
C GLY A 342 -5.19 26.07 -24.32
N GLN A 343 -6.14 25.13 -24.43
CA GLN A 343 -7.33 25.30 -25.27
C GLN A 343 -8.31 26.33 -24.69
N LEU A 344 -8.51 26.36 -23.37
CA LEU A 344 -9.33 27.36 -22.67
C LEU A 344 -8.75 28.77 -22.84
N VAL A 345 -7.44 28.93 -22.67
CA VAL A 345 -6.75 30.22 -22.86
C VAL A 345 -6.95 30.73 -24.29
N ALA A 346 -6.86 29.86 -25.30
CA ALA A 346 -7.09 30.25 -26.70
C ALA A 346 -8.56 30.67 -26.97
N GLY A 347 -9.54 29.92 -26.43
CA GLY A 347 -10.96 30.25 -26.57
C GLY A 347 -11.36 31.53 -25.82
N VAL A 348 -10.84 31.70 -24.61
CA VAL A 348 -11.03 32.90 -23.79
C VAL A 348 -10.39 34.12 -24.43
N ALA A 349 -9.18 33.99 -24.98
CA ALA A 349 -8.54 35.09 -25.69
C ALA A 349 -9.42 35.58 -26.85
N HIS A 350 -10.02 34.67 -27.61
CA HIS A 350 -10.93 35.02 -28.69
C HIS A 350 -12.21 35.69 -28.17
N GLU A 351 -12.82 35.17 -27.11
CA GLU A 351 -14.03 35.72 -26.50
C GLU A 351 -13.81 37.06 -25.76
N LEU A 352 -12.59 37.34 -25.30
CA LEU A 352 -12.17 38.64 -24.74
C LEU A 352 -11.86 39.66 -25.84
N ASN A 353 -11.23 39.24 -26.94
CA ASN A 353 -10.89 40.13 -28.04
C ASN A 353 -12.14 40.75 -28.69
N ASN A 354 -13.24 40.00 -28.76
CA ASN A 354 -14.50 40.46 -29.34
C ASN A 354 -15.11 41.70 -28.63
N PRO A 355 -15.37 41.70 -27.31
CA PRO A 355 -15.84 42.89 -26.60
C PRO A 355 -14.79 44.00 -26.58
N ILE A 356 -13.49 43.69 -26.53
CA ILE A 356 -12.43 44.71 -26.60
C ILE A 356 -12.49 45.47 -27.95
N ALA A 357 -12.60 44.76 -29.07
CA ALA A 357 -12.74 45.37 -30.39
C ALA A 357 -14.04 46.19 -30.51
N ALA A 358 -15.12 45.78 -29.84
CA ALA A 358 -16.34 46.57 -29.77
C ALA A 358 -16.18 47.85 -28.93
N ILE A 359 -15.45 47.78 -27.80
CA ILE A 359 -15.10 48.95 -26.98
C ILE A 359 -14.27 49.93 -27.78
N LEU A 360 -13.21 49.48 -28.46
CA LEU A 360 -12.33 50.34 -29.26
C LEU A 360 -13.10 51.08 -30.36
N ARG A 361 -13.94 50.38 -31.13
CA ARG A 361 -14.82 51.01 -32.14
C ARG A 361 -15.82 52.00 -31.54
N SER A 362 -16.37 51.67 -30.36
CA SER A 362 -17.30 52.55 -29.66
C SER A 362 -16.61 53.82 -29.15
N ILE A 363 -15.33 53.73 -28.74
CA ILE A 363 -14.54 54.89 -28.34
C ILE A 363 -14.27 55.80 -29.54
N GLU A 364 -13.89 55.24 -30.69
CA GLU A 364 -13.67 55.99 -31.94
C GLU A 364 -14.96 56.73 -32.37
N THR A 365 -16.09 56.01 -32.41
CA THR A 365 -17.41 56.59 -32.72
C THR A 365 -17.83 57.66 -31.72
N LEU A 366 -17.53 57.46 -30.43
CA LEU A 366 -17.81 58.43 -29.38
C LEU A 366 -17.00 59.71 -29.58
N SER A 367 -15.71 59.61 -29.85
CA SER A 367 -14.83 60.75 -30.10
C SER A 367 -15.30 61.56 -31.31
N GLU A 368 -15.56 60.91 -32.44
CA GLU A 368 -16.01 61.59 -33.66
C GLU A 368 -17.31 62.39 -33.45
N HIS A 369 -18.31 61.79 -32.79
CA HIS A 369 -19.59 62.46 -32.58
C HIS A 369 -19.58 63.47 -31.43
N LEU A 370 -18.70 63.29 -30.44
CA LEU A 370 -18.52 64.27 -29.38
C LEU A 370 -17.88 65.55 -29.93
N ASP A 371 -16.88 65.44 -30.81
CA ASP A 371 -16.26 66.58 -31.47
C ASP A 371 -17.29 67.38 -32.30
N GLN A 372 -18.16 66.68 -33.04
CA GLN A 372 -19.27 67.31 -33.79
C GLN A 372 -20.26 68.06 -32.89
N ILE A 373 -20.53 67.55 -31.68
CA ILE A 373 -21.39 68.24 -30.70
C ILE A 373 -20.69 69.49 -30.12
N LEU A 374 -19.38 69.43 -29.93
CA LEU A 374 -18.59 70.54 -29.36
C LEU A 374 -18.32 71.65 -30.38
N GLU A 375 -18.16 71.32 -31.66
CA GLU A 375 -17.92 72.27 -32.75
C GLU A 375 -19.20 73.00 -33.20
N ASN A 376 -20.36 72.34 -33.13
CA ASN A 376 -21.66 72.93 -33.51
C ASN A 376 -22.31 73.66 -32.32
N SER A 377 -22.25 75.00 -32.34
CA SER A 377 -22.74 75.89 -31.27
C SER A 377 -24.22 76.30 -31.38
N SER A 378 -24.93 75.86 -32.43
CA SER A 378 -26.38 76.08 -32.60
C SER A 378 -27.17 74.90 -32.00
N LEU A 379 -27.20 74.83 -30.66
CA LEU A 379 -27.99 73.82 -29.95
C LEU A 379 -29.50 74.08 -30.16
N PRO A 380 -30.28 73.13 -30.73
CA PRO A 380 -31.71 73.08 -30.47
C PRO A 380 -31.86 72.85 -28.96
N GLU A 381 -32.76 73.59 -28.29
CA GLU A 381 -33.08 73.51 -26.85
C GLU A 381 -32.24 72.48 -26.07
N SER A 382 -31.15 72.91 -25.41
CA SER A 382 -30.09 71.99 -24.91
C SER A 382 -30.58 70.82 -24.04
N ASN A 383 -31.80 70.91 -23.51
CA ASN A 383 -32.50 69.84 -22.81
C ASN A 383 -32.81 68.61 -23.70
N LYS A 384 -33.11 68.78 -25.00
CA LYS A 384 -33.55 67.66 -25.84
C LYS A 384 -32.42 66.73 -26.30
N GLY A 385 -31.27 67.29 -26.69
CA GLY A 385 -30.09 66.50 -27.02
C GLY A 385 -29.58 65.70 -25.82
N THR A 386 -29.57 66.34 -24.64
CA THR A 386 -29.19 65.69 -23.38
C THR A 386 -30.17 64.58 -22.97
N ASP A 387 -31.47 64.77 -23.20
CA ASP A 387 -32.48 63.72 -23.03
C ASP A 387 -32.23 62.53 -23.96
N VAL A 388 -31.97 62.76 -25.25
CA VAL A 388 -31.69 61.69 -26.24
C VAL A 388 -30.43 60.90 -25.86
N LEU A 389 -29.39 61.58 -25.35
CA LEU A 389 -28.18 60.93 -24.84
C LEU A 389 -28.50 60.07 -23.61
N ALA A 390 -29.20 60.62 -22.61
CA ALA A 390 -29.55 59.89 -21.38
C ALA A 390 -30.40 58.66 -21.68
N HIS A 391 -31.37 58.78 -22.59
CA HIS A 391 -32.21 57.68 -23.02
C HIS A 391 -31.41 56.64 -23.80
N SER A 392 -30.58 57.02 -24.78
CA SER A 392 -29.78 56.07 -25.57
C SER A 392 -28.75 55.30 -24.73
N LYS A 393 -28.25 55.89 -23.63
CA LYS A 393 -27.39 55.21 -22.65
C LYS A 393 -28.11 54.08 -21.90
N LEU A 394 -29.41 54.22 -21.66
CA LEU A 394 -30.23 53.29 -20.87
C LEU A 394 -31.18 52.43 -21.74
N ALA A 395 -31.33 52.77 -23.01
CA ALA A 395 -32.30 52.16 -23.90
C ALA A 395 -31.97 50.68 -24.17
N LYS A 396 -33.02 49.86 -24.10
CA LYS A 396 -32.96 48.47 -24.56
C LYS A 396 -33.04 48.46 -26.10
N PRO A 397 -32.19 47.71 -26.80
CA PRO A 397 -32.28 47.58 -28.25
C PRO A 397 -33.66 47.07 -28.67
N LEU A 398 -34.28 47.74 -29.64
CA LEU A 398 -35.52 47.26 -30.24
C LEU A 398 -35.23 46.07 -31.16
N SER A 399 -36.14 45.10 -31.21
CA SER A 399 -36.06 44.04 -32.22
C SER A 399 -36.33 44.61 -33.61
N THR A 400 -35.79 43.97 -34.65
CA THR A 400 -36.00 44.37 -36.05
C THR A 400 -37.49 44.34 -36.44
N ALA A 401 -38.28 43.48 -35.81
CA ALA A 401 -39.74 43.41 -35.99
C ALA A 401 -40.44 44.63 -35.38
N GLN A 402 -40.07 45.01 -34.15
CA GLN A 402 -40.59 46.22 -33.48
C GLN A 402 -40.18 47.50 -34.20
N GLU A 403 -38.91 47.60 -34.65
CA GLU A 403 -38.43 48.74 -35.44
C GLU A 403 -39.29 48.89 -36.72
N ARG A 404 -39.53 47.80 -37.46
CA ARG A 404 -40.38 47.83 -38.67
C ARG A 404 -41.83 48.23 -38.38
N GLN A 405 -42.42 47.77 -37.28
CA GLN A 405 -43.78 48.13 -36.88
C GLN A 405 -43.89 49.61 -36.52
N LEU A 406 -42.95 50.11 -35.71
CA LEU A 406 -42.91 51.53 -35.33
C LEU A 406 -42.68 52.44 -36.53
N VAL A 407 -41.78 52.05 -37.45
CA VAL A 407 -41.55 52.81 -38.70
C VAL A 407 -42.82 52.83 -39.55
N LYS A 408 -43.51 51.69 -39.69
CA LYS A 408 -44.78 51.61 -40.43
C LYS A 408 -45.86 52.51 -39.80
N HIS A 409 -45.92 52.57 -38.48
CA HIS A 409 -46.85 53.43 -37.76
C HIS A 409 -46.50 54.93 -37.93
N LEU A 410 -45.23 55.30 -37.91
CA LEU A 410 -44.82 56.69 -38.11
C LEU A 410 -44.96 57.16 -39.55
N THR A 411 -44.86 56.24 -40.52
CA THR A 411 -45.05 56.56 -41.95
C THR A 411 -46.51 56.95 -42.27
N SER A 412 -47.48 56.68 -41.38
CA SER A 412 -48.84 57.22 -41.55
C SER A 412 -48.98 58.69 -41.13
N THR A 413 -47.99 59.23 -40.42
CA THR A 413 -47.99 60.60 -39.88
C THR A 413 -46.95 61.49 -40.58
N ILE A 414 -45.84 60.88 -41.02
CA ILE A 414 -44.72 61.52 -41.74
C ILE A 414 -44.62 60.88 -43.12
N ASP A 415 -44.75 61.67 -44.18
CA ASP A 415 -44.78 61.17 -45.58
C ASP A 415 -43.39 60.66 -46.06
N ASP A 416 -42.31 61.00 -45.33
CA ASP A 416 -40.95 60.51 -45.58
C ASP A 416 -40.59 59.31 -44.68
N ARG A 417 -40.52 58.14 -45.29
CA ARG A 417 -40.13 56.88 -44.65
C ARG A 417 -38.70 56.90 -44.07
N ALA A 418 -37.77 57.64 -44.67
CA ALA A 418 -36.39 57.74 -44.19
C ALA A 418 -36.32 58.54 -42.88
N LEU A 419 -37.06 59.65 -42.79
CA LEU A 419 -37.19 60.44 -41.56
C LEU A 419 -37.92 59.66 -40.47
N ALA A 420 -39.00 58.95 -40.81
CA ALA A 420 -39.70 58.06 -39.87
C ALA A 420 -38.76 56.98 -39.32
N LYS A 421 -37.94 56.36 -40.18
CA LYS A 421 -36.92 55.38 -39.76
C LYS A 421 -35.87 55.99 -38.84
N LYS A 422 -35.41 57.20 -39.13
CA LYS A 422 -34.43 57.91 -38.31
C LYS A 422 -35.01 58.27 -36.94
N ALA A 423 -36.23 58.80 -36.87
CA ALA A 423 -36.92 59.09 -35.61
C ALA A 423 -37.13 57.85 -34.72
N VAL A 424 -37.46 56.70 -35.31
CA VAL A 424 -37.56 55.42 -34.56
C VAL A 424 -36.22 55.01 -33.97
N ARG A 425 -35.13 55.11 -34.75
CA ARG A 425 -33.79 54.74 -34.29
C ARG A 425 -33.30 55.62 -33.15
N LEU A 426 -33.60 56.92 -33.20
CA LEU A 426 -33.31 57.86 -32.12
C LEU A 426 -34.25 57.71 -30.91
N ASN A 427 -35.21 56.78 -30.97
CA ASN A 427 -36.23 56.53 -29.95
C ASN A 427 -37.18 57.73 -29.70
N LEU A 428 -37.41 58.54 -30.74
CA LEU A 428 -38.28 59.72 -30.71
C LEU A 428 -39.69 59.43 -31.23
N SER A 429 -40.06 58.14 -31.29
CA SER A 429 -41.31 57.68 -31.90
C SER A 429 -42.60 58.13 -31.17
N GLN A 430 -42.48 58.63 -29.94
CA GLN A 430 -43.60 59.11 -29.11
C GLN A 430 -43.49 60.60 -28.78
N ASP A 431 -42.51 61.31 -29.36
CA ASP A 431 -42.20 62.69 -29.02
C ASP A 431 -43.03 63.66 -29.85
N SER A 432 -44.15 64.13 -29.32
CA SER A 432 -45.11 64.94 -30.08
C SER A 432 -44.47 66.20 -30.67
N ALA A 433 -43.57 66.87 -29.95
CA ALA A 433 -42.91 68.10 -30.43
C ALA A 433 -42.00 67.84 -31.65
N VAL A 434 -41.25 66.74 -31.64
CA VAL A 434 -40.38 66.35 -32.77
C VAL A 434 -41.23 65.85 -33.95
N LEU A 435 -42.30 65.10 -33.68
CA LEU A 435 -43.19 64.58 -34.71
C LEU A 435 -43.99 65.69 -35.41
N ASP A 436 -44.43 66.71 -34.68
CA ASP A 436 -45.10 67.89 -35.25
C ASP A 436 -44.12 68.70 -36.12
N THR A 437 -42.87 68.88 -35.67
CA THR A 437 -41.82 69.55 -36.46
C THR A 437 -41.51 68.80 -37.77
N LEU A 438 -41.46 67.46 -37.71
CA LEU A 438 -41.24 66.60 -38.89
C LEU A 438 -42.41 66.63 -39.88
N LYS A 439 -43.62 66.92 -39.41
CA LYS A 439 -44.83 67.03 -40.23
C LYS A 439 -44.99 68.41 -40.85
N ASP A 440 -44.69 69.46 -40.10
CA ASP A 440 -44.90 70.85 -40.52
C ASP A 440 -43.75 71.39 -41.39
N SER A 441 -42.51 70.93 -41.17
CA SER A 441 -41.34 71.32 -41.99
C SER A 441 -40.34 70.18 -42.14
N PRO A 442 -40.39 69.40 -43.24
CA PRO A 442 -39.49 68.27 -43.46
C PRO A 442 -37.99 68.64 -43.51
N VAL A 443 -37.66 69.87 -43.95
CA VAL A 443 -36.28 70.35 -44.02
C VAL A 443 -35.73 70.64 -42.62
N ALA A 444 -36.47 71.39 -41.80
CA ALA A 444 -36.07 71.69 -40.43
C ALA A 444 -36.08 70.44 -39.53
N GLY A 445 -37.05 69.53 -39.74
CA GLY A 445 -37.08 68.25 -39.04
C GLY A 445 -35.89 67.34 -39.39
N LYS A 446 -35.39 67.38 -40.63
CA LYS A 446 -34.20 66.63 -41.03
C LYS A 446 -32.94 67.17 -40.35
N GLU A 447 -32.77 68.49 -40.27
CA GLU A 447 -31.66 69.14 -39.56
C GLU A 447 -31.68 68.79 -38.07
N LEU A 448 -32.84 68.94 -37.42
CA LEU A 448 -33.04 68.56 -36.02
C LEU A 448 -32.67 67.09 -35.74
N LEU A 449 -33.10 66.16 -36.61
CA LEU A 449 -32.76 64.74 -36.45
C LEU A 449 -31.27 64.45 -36.72
N ASN A 450 -30.56 65.25 -37.53
CA ASN A 450 -29.12 65.11 -37.70
C ASN A 450 -28.38 65.57 -36.43
N ASP A 451 -28.80 66.67 -35.83
CA ASP A 451 -28.18 67.19 -34.60
C ASP A 451 -28.37 66.21 -33.43
N LEU A 452 -29.61 65.70 -33.25
CA LEU A 452 -29.93 64.72 -32.22
C LEU A 452 -29.27 63.35 -32.44
N GLU A 453 -28.89 63.02 -33.67
CA GLU A 453 -28.23 61.76 -34.00
C GLU A 453 -26.84 61.66 -33.37
N HIS A 454 -26.10 62.77 -33.27
CA HIS A 454 -24.81 62.78 -32.58
C HIS A 454 -24.94 62.44 -31.09
N TYR A 455 -25.92 63.03 -30.41
CA TYR A 455 -26.22 62.72 -29.00
C TYR A 455 -26.61 61.26 -28.79
N HIS A 456 -27.36 60.68 -29.73
CA HIS A 456 -27.73 59.27 -29.72
C HIS A 456 -26.52 58.35 -29.87
N TYR A 457 -25.61 58.63 -30.81
CA TYR A 457 -24.42 57.80 -31.00
C TYR A 457 -23.47 57.88 -29.81
N VAL A 458 -23.31 59.06 -29.18
CA VAL A 458 -22.53 59.19 -27.94
C VAL A 458 -23.14 58.33 -26.82
N GLY A 459 -24.44 58.46 -26.56
CA GLY A 459 -25.10 57.67 -25.50
C GLY A 459 -25.09 56.16 -25.79
N ASN A 460 -25.29 55.76 -27.05
CA ASN A 460 -25.21 54.36 -27.46
C ASN A 460 -23.77 53.79 -27.36
N SER A 461 -22.76 54.59 -27.67
CA SER A 461 -21.35 54.20 -27.54
C SER A 461 -20.95 54.00 -26.07
N ILE A 462 -21.39 54.91 -25.17
CA ILE A 462 -21.19 54.74 -23.71
C ILE A 462 -21.85 53.44 -23.22
N ARG A 463 -23.08 53.16 -23.66
CA ARG A 463 -23.79 51.91 -23.32
C ARG A 463 -23.04 50.68 -23.81
N SER A 464 -22.57 50.70 -25.07
CA SER A 464 -21.80 49.62 -25.69
C SER A 464 -20.53 49.31 -24.88
N ILE A 465 -19.80 50.36 -24.46
CA ILE A 465 -18.60 50.23 -23.62
C ILE A 465 -18.95 49.61 -22.27
N GLN A 466 -20.00 50.09 -21.59
CA GLN A 466 -20.42 49.57 -20.29
C GLN A 466 -20.82 48.08 -20.35
N VAL A 467 -21.57 47.68 -21.38
CA VAL A 467 -22.00 46.29 -21.59
C VAL A 467 -20.80 45.39 -21.86
N CYS A 468 -19.89 45.81 -22.74
CA CYS A 468 -18.71 45.02 -23.09
C CYS A 468 -17.74 44.88 -21.91
N SER A 469 -17.52 45.96 -21.14
CA SER A 469 -16.66 45.93 -19.95
C SER A 469 -17.22 45.03 -18.85
N LYS A 470 -18.54 45.06 -18.61
CA LYS A 470 -19.19 44.14 -17.67
C LYS A 470 -19.00 42.68 -18.10
N ARG A 471 -19.19 42.39 -19.39
CA ARG A 471 -18.98 41.05 -19.96
C ARG A 471 -17.54 40.55 -19.75
N ILE A 472 -16.53 41.41 -19.91
CA ILE A 472 -15.12 41.05 -19.65
C ILE A 472 -14.90 40.71 -18.17
N ALA A 473 -15.45 41.52 -17.25
CA ALA A 473 -15.30 41.29 -15.81
C ALA A 473 -15.94 39.96 -15.37
N ASP A 474 -17.14 39.65 -15.86
CA ASP A 474 -17.85 38.40 -15.57
C ASP A 474 -17.10 37.16 -16.11
N MET A 475 -16.47 37.29 -17.29
CA MET A 475 -15.66 36.24 -17.91
C MET A 475 -14.38 35.96 -17.09
N VAL A 476 -13.67 37.01 -16.66
CA VAL A 476 -12.46 36.88 -15.83
C VAL A 476 -12.79 36.30 -14.44
N LYS A 477 -13.93 36.67 -13.84
CA LYS A 477 -14.40 36.10 -12.58
C LYS A 477 -14.63 34.59 -12.70
N SER A 478 -15.25 34.15 -13.80
CA SER A 478 -15.52 32.74 -14.10
C SER A 478 -14.25 31.92 -14.39
N LEU A 479 -13.22 32.55 -14.99
CA LEU A 479 -11.90 31.91 -15.16
C LEU A 479 -11.16 31.73 -13.83
N LYS A 480 -11.28 32.71 -12.93
CA LYS A 480 -10.60 32.69 -11.64
C LYS A 480 -11.13 31.58 -10.71
N SER A 481 -12.40 31.17 -10.85
CA SER A 481 -12.95 30.02 -10.15
C SER A 481 -12.46 28.68 -10.71
N TYR A 482 -12.13 28.61 -12.01
CA TYR A 482 -11.59 27.40 -12.64
C TYR A 482 -10.11 27.13 -12.27
N ALA A 483 -9.36 28.16 -11.89
CA ALA A 483 -7.93 28.07 -11.58
C ALA A 483 -7.60 27.85 -10.09
N ARG A 484 -8.60 27.64 -9.21
CA ARG A 484 -8.40 27.40 -7.78
C ARG A 484 -9.02 26.05 -7.40
N GLU A 485 -8.16 25.04 -7.18
CA GLU A 485 -8.58 23.67 -6.83
C GLU A 485 -8.22 23.22 -5.41
N ASP A 486 -7.53 24.00 -4.57
CA ASP A 486 -6.87 23.38 -3.41
C ASP A 486 -7.64 23.33 -2.07
N GLU A 487 -8.85 23.89 -1.91
CA GLU A 487 -9.57 23.82 -0.63
C GLU A 487 -11.11 23.81 -0.77
N GLU A 488 -11.70 22.85 -1.50
CA GLU A 488 -13.16 22.65 -1.39
C GLU A 488 -13.52 21.54 -0.40
N VAL A 489 -13.70 21.96 0.86
CA VAL A 489 -14.23 21.12 1.93
C VAL A 489 -15.74 20.88 1.70
N ARG A 490 -16.17 19.63 1.86
CA ARG A 490 -17.60 19.27 1.82
C ARG A 490 -18.35 20.03 2.91
N HIS A 491 -19.44 20.68 2.56
CA HIS A 491 -20.32 21.37 3.49
C HIS A 491 -21.78 21.11 3.12
N TYR A 492 -22.68 21.30 4.08
CA TYR A 492 -24.11 21.27 3.81
C TYR A 492 -24.49 22.50 3.00
N ALA A 493 -25.01 22.29 1.80
CA ALA A 493 -25.42 23.35 0.90
C ALA A 493 -26.83 23.08 0.35
N ASP A 494 -27.56 24.17 0.10
CA ASP A 494 -28.80 24.11 -0.65
C ASP A 494 -28.48 24.05 -2.15
N ILE A 495 -28.88 22.96 -2.80
CA ILE A 495 -28.66 22.73 -4.22
C ILE A 495 -29.44 23.71 -5.11
N HIS A 496 -30.54 24.30 -4.62
CA HIS A 496 -31.31 25.28 -5.37
C HIS A 496 -30.52 26.56 -5.62
N GLU A 497 -29.70 27.00 -4.64
CA GLU A 497 -28.82 28.17 -4.81
C GLU A 497 -27.84 27.96 -5.96
N GLY A 498 -27.18 26.80 -6.02
CA GLY A 498 -26.24 26.48 -7.09
C GLY A 498 -26.89 26.35 -8.48
N LEU A 499 -28.13 25.86 -8.54
CA LEU A 499 -28.92 25.81 -9.78
C LEU A 499 -29.31 27.21 -10.25
N GLU A 500 -29.79 28.08 -9.36
CA GLU A 500 -30.16 29.46 -9.69
C GLU A 500 -28.95 30.27 -10.17
N ASP A 501 -27.81 30.16 -9.48
CA ASP A 501 -26.56 30.81 -9.90
C ASP A 501 -26.13 30.38 -11.31
N THR A 502 -26.28 29.10 -11.62
CA THR A 502 -25.98 28.56 -12.95
C THR A 502 -26.96 29.09 -14.00
N LEU A 503 -28.24 29.19 -13.67
CA LEU A 503 -29.26 29.73 -14.58
C LEU A 503 -29.03 31.19 -14.93
N VAL A 504 -28.48 31.99 -14.00
CA VAL A 504 -28.08 33.38 -14.26
C VAL A 504 -27.00 33.45 -15.35
N ILE A 505 -26.04 32.53 -15.37
CA ILE A 505 -25.00 32.47 -16.40
C ILE A 505 -25.61 32.26 -17.80
N PHE A 506 -26.66 31.44 -17.88
CA PHE A 506 -27.34 31.12 -19.13
C PHE A 506 -28.55 32.02 -19.44
N GLU A 507 -28.80 33.09 -18.67
CA GLU A 507 -30.00 33.93 -18.76
C GLU A 507 -30.28 34.42 -20.19
N ASN A 508 -29.24 34.84 -20.92
CA ASN A 508 -29.40 35.33 -22.30
C ASN A 508 -29.74 34.23 -23.31
N ARG A 509 -29.28 32.99 -23.09
CA ARG A 509 -29.64 31.84 -23.94
C ARG A 509 -31.04 31.34 -23.59
N LEU A 510 -31.35 31.28 -22.30
CA LEU A 510 -32.65 30.83 -21.79
C LEU A 510 -33.80 31.79 -22.12
N LYS A 511 -33.55 33.10 -22.30
CA LYS A 511 -34.57 34.09 -22.75
C LYS A 511 -35.27 33.73 -24.07
N HIS A 512 -34.63 32.89 -24.89
CA HIS A 512 -35.19 32.43 -26.17
C HIS A 512 -35.99 31.13 -26.04
N HIS A 513 -36.08 30.56 -24.84
CA HIS A 513 -36.71 29.27 -24.55
C HIS A 513 -37.67 29.40 -23.36
N GLN A 514 -38.56 28.42 -23.20
CA GLN A 514 -39.44 28.34 -22.02
C GLN A 514 -38.71 27.59 -20.91
N LEU A 515 -38.31 28.29 -19.85
CA LEU A 515 -37.71 27.68 -18.66
C LEU A 515 -38.81 27.42 -17.61
N GLU A 516 -38.97 26.17 -17.19
CA GLU A 516 -39.84 25.79 -16.08
C GLU A 516 -39.02 25.24 -14.91
N LYS A 517 -39.36 25.66 -13.69
CA LYS A 517 -38.63 25.30 -12.47
C LYS A 517 -39.61 24.72 -11.47
N HIS A 518 -39.40 23.47 -11.09
CA HIS A 518 -40.22 22.73 -10.15
C HIS A 518 -39.33 22.28 -8.99
N TYR A 519 -39.13 23.16 -8.02
CA TYR A 519 -38.32 22.86 -6.85
C TYR A 519 -39.17 22.30 -5.72
N ASP A 520 -38.75 21.19 -5.16
CA ASP A 520 -39.31 20.63 -3.94
C ASP A 520 -38.75 21.42 -2.74
N THR A 521 -39.60 22.19 -2.08
CA THR A 521 -39.23 23.10 -0.98
C THR A 521 -38.96 22.38 0.35
N GLU A 522 -39.24 21.08 0.44
CA GLU A 522 -39.02 20.29 1.67
C GLU A 522 -37.68 19.53 1.65
N LEU A 523 -36.84 19.72 0.61
CA LEU A 523 -35.55 19.05 0.51
C LEU A 523 -34.56 19.55 1.58
N PRO A 524 -33.92 18.65 2.36
CA PRO A 524 -32.89 19.04 3.30
C PRO A 524 -31.58 19.43 2.57
N PRO A 525 -30.70 20.22 3.21
CA PRO A 525 -29.38 20.53 2.68
C PRO A 525 -28.56 19.27 2.38
N LEU A 526 -27.80 19.28 1.29
CA LEU A 526 -26.97 18.16 0.86
C LEU A 526 -25.50 18.41 1.27
N LEU A 527 -24.86 17.42 1.89
CA LEU A 527 -23.42 17.44 2.14
C LEU A 527 -22.67 17.24 0.82
N CYS A 528 -22.08 18.29 0.26
CA CYS A 528 -21.46 18.24 -1.06
C CYS A 528 -20.32 19.25 -1.24
N GLN A 529 -19.60 19.11 -2.36
CA GLN A 529 -18.68 20.10 -2.90
C GLN A 529 -19.46 20.98 -3.88
N SER A 530 -19.92 22.14 -3.39
CA SER A 530 -20.87 23.01 -4.09
C SER A 530 -20.39 23.46 -5.47
N LEU A 531 -19.12 23.84 -5.62
CA LEU A 531 -18.54 24.26 -6.89
C LEU A 531 -18.41 23.08 -7.87
N SER A 532 -18.06 21.90 -7.36
CA SER A 532 -18.01 20.68 -8.17
C SER A 532 -19.40 20.33 -8.73
N LEU A 533 -20.46 20.40 -7.91
CA LEU A 533 -21.83 20.20 -8.40
C LEU A 533 -22.29 21.33 -9.34
N GLN A 534 -21.85 22.57 -9.12
CA GLN A 534 -22.13 23.68 -10.04
C GLN A 534 -21.60 23.42 -11.46
N GLN A 535 -20.45 22.74 -11.59
CA GLN A 535 -19.93 22.30 -12.88
C GLN A 535 -20.83 21.25 -13.55
N VAL A 536 -21.39 20.32 -12.77
CA VAL A 536 -22.39 19.35 -13.27
C VAL A 536 -23.61 20.09 -13.83
N TRP A 537 -24.17 21.05 -13.08
CA TRP A 537 -25.32 21.85 -13.52
C TRP A 537 -25.01 22.64 -14.78
N THR A 538 -23.85 23.28 -14.84
CA THR A 538 -23.41 24.08 -15.99
C THR A 538 -23.32 23.22 -17.25
N ASN A 539 -22.74 22.01 -17.14
CA ASN A 539 -22.59 21.10 -18.26
C ASN A 539 -23.94 20.56 -18.75
N LEU A 540 -24.81 20.14 -17.83
CA LEU A 540 -26.13 19.58 -18.18
C LEU A 540 -27.05 20.65 -18.78
N ILE A 541 -27.08 21.86 -18.21
CA ILE A 541 -27.88 22.98 -18.73
C ILE A 541 -27.34 23.45 -20.08
N SER A 542 -26.02 23.55 -20.27
CA SER A 542 -25.45 23.87 -21.58
C SER A 542 -25.82 22.82 -22.63
N ASN A 543 -25.70 21.53 -22.30
CA ASN A 543 -26.03 20.45 -23.23
C ASN A 543 -27.52 20.46 -23.60
N ALA A 544 -28.40 20.68 -22.61
CA ALA A 544 -29.83 20.86 -22.83
C ALA A 544 -30.11 22.02 -23.80
N LEU A 545 -29.47 23.18 -23.59
CA LEU A 545 -29.62 24.36 -24.44
C LEU A 545 -29.02 24.17 -25.84
N ASP A 546 -27.94 23.40 -25.97
CA ASP A 546 -27.31 23.12 -27.26
C ASP A 546 -28.12 22.15 -28.11
N ALA A 547 -28.92 21.28 -27.47
CA ALA A 547 -29.81 20.35 -28.15
C ALA A 547 -31.05 21.04 -28.75
N LEU A 548 -31.34 22.28 -28.33
CA LEU A 548 -32.46 23.08 -28.83
C LEU A 548 -32.07 23.81 -30.12
N SER A 549 -32.75 23.50 -31.22
CA SER A 549 -32.56 24.19 -32.52
C SER A 549 -33.39 25.47 -32.68
N GLU A 550 -34.54 25.59 -31.98
CA GLU A 550 -35.45 26.75 -32.01
C GLU A 550 -36.02 27.07 -30.60
N ARG A 551 -37.18 27.75 -30.48
CA ARG A 551 -37.89 27.98 -29.20
C ARG A 551 -38.35 26.64 -28.57
N GLY A 552 -37.45 25.99 -27.84
CA GLY A 552 -37.77 24.83 -27.01
C GLY A 552 -38.13 25.17 -25.57
N LYS A 553 -38.41 24.11 -24.81
CA LYS A 553 -38.65 24.10 -23.37
C LYS A 553 -37.52 23.38 -22.65
N VAL A 554 -37.04 23.98 -21.56
CA VAL A 554 -36.14 23.36 -20.57
C VAL A 554 -36.87 23.34 -19.24
N SER A 555 -36.92 22.18 -18.57
CA SER A 555 -37.48 22.07 -17.23
C SER A 555 -36.47 21.51 -16.24
N ILE A 556 -36.39 22.13 -15.07
CA ILE A 556 -35.55 21.68 -13.96
C ILE A 556 -36.47 21.28 -12.81
N THR A 557 -36.37 20.03 -12.39
CA THR A 557 -37.17 19.47 -11.30
C THR A 557 -36.25 18.93 -10.22
N THR A 558 -36.53 19.24 -8.96
CA THR A 558 -35.86 18.61 -7.81
C THR A 558 -36.88 17.80 -7.03
N SER A 559 -36.49 16.60 -6.60
CA SER A 559 -37.36 15.71 -5.83
C SER A 559 -36.54 14.78 -4.93
N GLN A 560 -37.17 14.30 -3.86
CA GLN A 560 -36.63 13.22 -3.05
C GLN A 560 -37.17 11.87 -3.54
N GLN A 561 -36.29 10.92 -3.82
CA GLN A 561 -36.67 9.57 -4.23
C GLN A 561 -35.89 8.51 -3.46
N THR A 562 -36.56 7.41 -3.12
CA THR A 562 -35.96 6.29 -2.40
C THR A 562 -35.70 5.14 -3.37
N LYS A 563 -34.48 4.60 -3.36
CA LYS A 563 -34.11 3.46 -4.21
C LYS A 563 -33.37 2.43 -3.37
N GLY A 564 -34.04 1.33 -3.06
CA GLY A 564 -33.56 0.38 -2.05
C GLY A 564 -33.73 0.96 -0.64
N ASP A 565 -32.69 0.86 0.18
CA ASP A 565 -32.67 1.40 1.56
C ASP A 565 -32.18 2.85 1.64
N ASP A 566 -31.73 3.43 0.53
CA ASP A 566 -31.15 4.77 0.46
C ASP A 566 -32.11 5.82 -0.11
N THR A 567 -32.05 7.01 0.48
CA THR A 567 -32.77 8.20 0.04
C THR A 567 -31.84 9.09 -0.77
N PHE A 568 -32.28 9.46 -1.97
CA PHE A 568 -31.55 10.30 -2.90
C PHE A 568 -32.27 11.62 -3.14
N LEU A 569 -31.48 12.67 -3.26
CA LEU A 569 -31.84 13.89 -3.94
C LEU A 569 -31.71 13.67 -5.45
N VAL A 570 -32.77 13.95 -6.19
CA VAL A 570 -32.81 13.81 -7.65
C VAL A 570 -32.99 15.19 -8.27
N VAL A 571 -32.00 15.61 -9.06
CA VAL A 571 -32.10 16.79 -9.94
C VAL A 571 -32.31 16.31 -11.36
N GLU A 572 -33.46 16.61 -11.93
CA GLU A 572 -33.79 16.30 -13.32
C GLU A 572 -33.73 17.57 -14.17
N ILE A 573 -32.88 17.57 -15.19
CA ILE A 573 -32.82 18.60 -16.23
C ILE A 573 -33.35 17.97 -17.51
N SER A 574 -34.42 18.54 -18.04
CA SER A 574 -35.09 18.04 -19.24
C SER A 574 -35.13 19.09 -20.34
N ASP A 575 -34.92 18.66 -21.58
CA ASP A 575 -35.07 19.49 -22.77
C ASP A 575 -35.97 18.83 -23.82
N THR A 576 -36.49 19.64 -24.72
CA THR A 576 -37.30 19.24 -25.89
C THR A 576 -36.50 19.35 -27.18
N GLY A 577 -35.20 19.04 -27.09
CA GLY A 577 -34.25 19.12 -28.20
C GLY A 577 -34.28 17.89 -29.11
N HIS A 578 -33.25 17.77 -29.94
CA HIS A 578 -33.17 16.70 -30.95
C HIS A 578 -33.04 15.27 -30.38
N GLY A 579 -32.88 15.10 -29.06
CA GLY A 579 -32.76 13.78 -28.42
C GLY A 579 -31.46 13.04 -28.74
N ILE A 580 -31.28 11.88 -28.12
CA ILE A 580 -30.10 11.00 -28.19
C ILE A 580 -30.57 9.60 -28.62
N ALA A 581 -29.87 8.98 -29.58
CA ALA A 581 -30.18 7.63 -30.02
C ALA A 581 -29.87 6.60 -28.92
N LYS A 582 -30.67 5.53 -28.81
CA LYS A 582 -30.51 4.52 -27.75
C LYS A 582 -29.13 3.85 -27.77
N GLU A 583 -28.54 3.67 -28.95
CA GLU A 583 -27.20 3.10 -29.09
C GLU A 583 -26.11 4.04 -28.53
N ASP A 584 -26.32 5.36 -28.58
CA ASP A 584 -25.33 6.35 -28.19
C ASP A 584 -25.35 6.68 -26.69
N ILE A 585 -26.43 6.33 -25.97
CA ILE A 585 -26.59 6.68 -24.54
C ILE A 585 -25.45 6.14 -23.68
N SER A 586 -24.93 4.94 -23.97
CA SER A 586 -23.78 4.40 -23.23
C SER A 586 -22.46 5.07 -23.58
N THR A 587 -22.35 5.66 -24.78
CA THR A 587 -21.10 6.25 -25.29
C THR A 587 -20.98 7.74 -25.03
N ILE A 588 -22.08 8.47 -24.70
CA ILE A 588 -22.04 9.91 -24.41
C ILE A 588 -21.17 10.28 -23.20
N PHE A 589 -20.89 9.32 -22.32
CA PHE A 589 -20.03 9.49 -21.16
C PHE A 589 -18.55 9.16 -21.44
N ASN A 590 -18.23 8.65 -22.63
CA ASN A 590 -16.85 8.40 -23.01
C ASN A 590 -16.11 9.73 -23.25
N PRO A 591 -14.87 9.86 -22.78
CA PRO A 591 -14.06 11.05 -23.03
C PRO A 591 -13.94 11.32 -24.54
N ASN A 592 -14.10 12.58 -24.94
CA ASN A 592 -14.02 13.07 -26.33
C ASN A 592 -15.19 12.63 -27.25
N PHE A 593 -16.26 12.04 -26.72
CA PHE A 593 -17.47 11.79 -27.50
C PHE A 593 -18.22 13.11 -27.73
N THR A 594 -18.34 13.56 -28.98
CA THR A 594 -19.07 14.78 -29.33
C THR A 594 -19.81 14.64 -30.65
N THR A 595 -21.05 15.14 -30.68
CA THR A 595 -21.90 15.17 -31.88
C THR A 595 -21.89 16.55 -32.55
N LYS A 596 -21.12 17.52 -32.04
CA LYS A 596 -21.02 18.88 -32.57
C LYS A 596 -19.96 18.95 -33.68
N LYS A 597 -20.33 19.43 -34.87
CA LYS A 597 -19.42 19.63 -36.02
C LYS A 597 -18.40 20.76 -35.74
N GLU A 598 -17.22 20.66 -36.36
CA GLU A 598 -16.15 21.67 -36.36
C GLU A 598 -16.74 23.09 -36.57
N GLY A 599 -16.79 23.88 -35.50
CA GLY A 599 -17.37 25.23 -35.49
C GLY A 599 -18.17 25.57 -34.23
N ASN A 600 -18.81 24.59 -33.58
CA ASN A 600 -19.41 24.74 -32.25
C ASN A 600 -18.58 23.96 -31.23
N PHE A 601 -17.84 24.66 -30.38
CA PHE A 601 -16.93 24.06 -29.38
C PHE A 601 -17.68 23.17 -28.39
N GLY A 602 -17.75 21.86 -28.69
CA GLY A 602 -18.14 20.82 -27.76
C GLY A 602 -17.02 19.80 -27.67
N LEU A 603 -16.15 19.94 -26.67
CA LEU A 603 -14.97 19.09 -26.45
C LEU A 603 -15.33 17.63 -26.14
N GLY A 604 -16.59 17.31 -25.83
CA GLY A 604 -17.02 15.95 -25.50
C GLY A 604 -16.56 15.45 -24.11
N ILE A 605 -16.12 16.36 -23.23
CA ILE A 605 -15.57 16.05 -21.91
C ILE A 605 -16.56 16.42 -20.78
N GLY A 606 -17.57 17.25 -21.07
CA GLY A 606 -18.48 17.76 -20.03
C GLY A 606 -19.29 16.67 -19.32
N LEU A 607 -19.79 15.67 -20.06
CA LEU A 607 -20.57 14.58 -19.46
C LEU A 607 -19.70 13.57 -18.70
N SER A 608 -18.47 13.30 -19.16
CA SER A 608 -17.53 12.42 -18.46
C SER A 608 -17.09 13.02 -17.13
N ILE A 609 -16.79 14.33 -17.10
CA ILE A 609 -16.49 15.06 -15.85
C ILE A 609 -17.72 15.06 -14.94
N SER A 610 -18.91 15.29 -15.49
CA SER A 610 -20.14 15.26 -14.70
C SER A 610 -20.34 13.90 -14.03
N GLN A 611 -20.07 12.80 -14.74
CA GLN A 611 -20.14 11.45 -14.18
C GLN A 611 -19.09 11.23 -13.08
N GLN A 612 -17.85 11.69 -13.27
CA GLN A 612 -16.79 11.59 -12.26
C GLN A 612 -17.15 12.35 -10.98
N ILE A 613 -17.62 13.61 -11.10
CA ILE A 613 -18.03 14.44 -9.96
C ILE A 613 -19.18 13.78 -9.21
N VAL A 614 -20.22 13.34 -9.93
CA VAL A 614 -21.38 12.68 -9.32
C VAL A 614 -20.97 11.37 -8.65
N SER A 615 -20.06 10.59 -9.25
CA SER A 615 -19.52 9.36 -8.65
C SER A 615 -18.70 9.64 -7.39
N ALA A 616 -17.92 10.73 -7.36
CA ALA A 616 -17.18 11.17 -6.18
C ALA A 616 -18.11 11.56 -5.00
N HIS A 617 -19.35 11.94 -5.33
CA HIS A 617 -20.44 12.16 -4.37
C HIS A 617 -21.27 10.89 -4.08
N GLN A 618 -20.78 9.71 -4.49
CA GLN A 618 -21.47 8.41 -4.35
C GLN A 618 -22.83 8.37 -5.07
N GLY A 619 -23.01 9.23 -6.07
CA GLY A 619 -24.21 9.33 -6.88
C GLY A 619 -24.09 8.65 -8.25
N PHE A 620 -25.12 8.79 -9.07
CA PHE A 620 -25.11 8.34 -10.46
C PHE A 620 -25.99 9.23 -11.36
N ILE A 621 -25.77 9.17 -12.68
CA ILE A 621 -26.56 9.91 -13.67
C ILE A 621 -27.37 8.91 -14.49
N LEU A 622 -28.69 9.14 -14.63
CA LEU A 622 -29.57 8.39 -15.52
C LEU A 622 -30.00 9.26 -16.69
N VAL A 623 -30.08 8.64 -17.86
CA VAL A 623 -30.45 9.32 -19.11
C VAL A 623 -31.66 8.63 -19.72
N LYS A 624 -32.71 9.39 -20.01
CA LYS A 624 -33.87 8.94 -20.77
C LYS A 624 -34.09 9.91 -21.92
N SER A 625 -33.88 9.44 -23.15
CA SER A 625 -33.99 10.28 -24.33
C SER A 625 -34.74 9.58 -25.46
N GLU A 626 -35.44 10.36 -26.26
CA GLU A 626 -36.12 9.92 -27.47
C GLU A 626 -35.74 10.86 -28.63
N VAL A 627 -35.20 10.29 -29.71
CA VAL A 627 -34.71 11.03 -30.88
C VAL A 627 -35.85 11.86 -31.49
N GLY A 628 -35.60 13.16 -31.67
CA GLY A 628 -36.56 14.12 -32.21
C GLY A 628 -37.64 14.58 -31.23
N SER A 629 -37.57 14.19 -29.95
CA SER A 629 -38.59 14.50 -28.94
C SER A 629 -38.00 15.24 -27.74
N HIS A 630 -37.21 14.55 -26.91
CA HIS A 630 -36.75 15.09 -25.62
C HIS A 630 -35.53 14.34 -25.07
N THR A 631 -34.84 14.97 -24.12
CA THR A 631 -33.84 14.32 -23.27
C THR A 631 -34.10 14.68 -21.81
N HIS A 632 -34.06 13.68 -20.93
CA HIS A 632 -34.12 13.82 -19.49
C HIS A 632 -32.82 13.31 -18.88
N MET A 633 -32.09 14.20 -18.20
CA MET A 633 -30.88 13.89 -17.46
C MET A 633 -31.19 13.97 -15.96
N GLN A 634 -31.11 12.84 -15.27
CA GLN A 634 -31.36 12.76 -13.83
C GLN A 634 -30.06 12.53 -13.08
N VAL A 635 -29.70 13.45 -12.19
CA VAL A 635 -28.55 13.33 -11.28
C VAL A 635 -29.08 12.88 -9.91
N TRP A 636 -28.59 11.73 -9.45
CA TRP A 636 -28.97 11.11 -8.19
C TRP A 636 -27.85 11.27 -7.18
N LEU A 637 -28.10 11.93 -6.05
CA LEU A 637 -27.13 12.21 -5.00
C LEU A 637 -27.66 11.69 -3.66
N PRO A 638 -26.94 10.82 -2.92
CA PRO A 638 -27.43 10.26 -1.67
C PRO A 638 -27.40 11.29 -0.54
N PHE A 639 -28.44 11.32 0.30
CA PHE A 639 -28.44 12.15 1.52
C PHE A 639 -27.52 11.61 2.62
N LYS A 640 -27.27 10.29 2.64
CA LYS A 640 -26.31 9.64 3.53
C LYS A 640 -25.07 9.28 2.73
N GLN A 641 -23.94 9.92 3.04
CA GLN A 641 -22.63 9.48 2.57
C GLN A 641 -21.92 8.81 3.76
N GLU A 642 -21.70 7.49 3.70
CA GLU A 642 -20.94 6.79 4.74
C GLU A 642 -19.52 7.38 4.85
N GLY A 643 -19.19 7.92 6.03
CA GLY A 643 -17.86 8.46 6.34
C GLY A 643 -17.78 9.89 6.87
N ALA A 644 -18.89 10.62 7.02
CA ALA A 644 -18.86 11.89 7.76
C ALA A 644 -18.72 11.62 9.27
N PRO A 645 -17.80 12.30 10.00
CA PRO A 645 -17.74 12.18 11.44
C PRO A 645 -19.09 12.64 12.00
N HIS A 646 -19.75 11.76 12.75
CA HIS A 646 -20.85 12.16 13.60
C HIS A 646 -20.35 13.28 14.54
N GLU A 647 -21.03 14.42 14.54
CA GLU A 647 -20.84 15.47 15.55
C GLU A 647 -20.93 14.92 16.98
#